data_AF-A0A947GHQ3-F1
#
_entry.id   AF-A0A947GHQ3-F1
#
_cell.length_a   1.000
_cell.length_b   1.000
_cell.length_c   1.000
_cell.angle_alpha   90.00
_cell.angle_beta   90.00
_cell.angle_gamma   90.00
#
_symmetry.space_group_name_H-M   'P 1'
#
loop_
_entity.id
_entity.type
_entity.pdbx_description
1 polymer ?
#
loop_
_entity_poly.entity_id
_entity_poly.type
_entity_poly.pdbx_seq_one_letter_code
_entity_poly.pdbx_strand_id
1 'polypeptide(L)'
;MTQAYFSAKVSTQAIESEHLNSHNRPPKYQNQNCFPYSALPSSRDFERLIYCLYAHPKTLEKADCFYDEALLMQGTHDRGRDIWLKRAAQSVGLVQCKKYKKTIRKTELSKEILKFVLHSIKDHSLMSLSLEKFEYHIAVSTGIDEHAQNYISDFNSNIFNKEEITNWSKDVIKEYSHLKYLSFDAIEKDIFDKLKKIHITPVYPEEIDLRLYEKQDILKLFFQVESVIDIETFEEVLERRQQKEISFSETLTSMEDRLRELDKSLFQKLESIKIEAQKLYNKYSGNCLEYSDHRKEHQESLIRIVSGTIISRELLSELNKYELFVLSASCYLTDIGVCQDDRKLFDELDLNYLLPHESLCDKVRERHHELSQAFILERYRSLKIPEKYSEAISLISSVSLSTVNEITNSYKYQWEFEVDKFERDKICIPLLAFILILGDLLDIDFTNTETILKKYVEFSDFLTSKLLWEEVENLIQISPPSHDNGRLKFQGEINNQILFLGISERIESIRKVISKCDETLRKNPKNKTIDIKFIDNEIASPFKNNFGFSLEYEHILSTFLGKKIYKDEYIGIREVIQNAIDACLLRETIEEEVYQPEITVELDGDLLIVKDNGIGMDRHILKEYFAKIGRSYYRDNNVKNSIGQFGVGVYAYFMLCDHFTIETKTYQSQTFKLTISHNMPYGFYFHEVDNREIGTTVWLPIKPEIYITINSLSEYINRTFKYSPIRIKFSNTKETIEFTEFSLSKESIIESCVKLPYQEEFKAYIYINICLETEHAVGSIGLFIPPNFSDPESFNLRKKGTSLKIFQRGVYVNKMTHFSGEINLKTPLPLMVDRENFEDTQTIYEIVDDFEIELLKEILNSQESEGPFSNTFTDFYLFNFYGNHKVSREKLEFMSNIFSIQLFSQGKLFLIKLNQLQSFDILGIHIRRDTSDSNLPIEELAKLKIPFISVIPFVNASFFKRYLSYLDFGYRILNLEHCSIILASCQHEEYESKLRQSGALIIPFEDNTLCTSVPLLGESEYINVNHPLIEHIENNIDRYYSETNLRQAIDQFLDELMNIIKSAYPPSQFGAGQRIGLWRLNPFLEKINAYFGTSFQLSEDDFPSWMHERISSNK
;
A
#
# COMPACT_ATOMS: atom_id res chain seq x y z
N MET A 1 -35.08 -37.27 -18.05
CA MET A 1 -34.27 -36.72 -19.16
C MET A 1 -34.27 -35.21 -18.95
N THR A 2 -33.20 -34.47 -18.64
CA THR A 2 -31.77 -34.56 -18.98
C THR A 2 -31.01 -33.64 -18.01
N GLN A 3 -30.39 -34.18 -16.95
CA GLN A 3 -29.38 -33.45 -16.15
C GLN A 3 -27.96 -33.66 -16.72
N ALA A 4 -27.84 -34.51 -17.74
CA ALA A 4 -26.59 -34.98 -18.32
C ALA A 4 -25.94 -34.07 -19.38
N TYR A 5 -26.43 -32.85 -19.61
CA TYR A 5 -26.00 -32.02 -20.75
C TYR A 5 -25.42 -30.63 -20.41
N PHE A 6 -25.24 -30.24 -19.15
CA PHE A 6 -24.91 -28.83 -18.83
C PHE A 6 -23.52 -28.58 -18.23
N SER A 7 -22.80 -29.60 -17.79
CA SER A 7 -21.43 -29.49 -17.30
C SER A 7 -20.65 -30.71 -17.76
N ALA A 8 -19.48 -30.51 -18.36
CA ALA A 8 -18.66 -31.60 -18.86
C ALA A 8 -17.23 -31.43 -18.37
N LYS A 9 -16.57 -32.57 -18.11
CA LYS A 9 -15.12 -32.61 -18.09
C LYS A 9 -14.67 -32.45 -19.54
N VAL A 10 -14.40 -31.22 -19.92
CA VAL A 10 -13.92 -30.91 -21.27
C VAL A 10 -12.44 -31.24 -21.30
N SER A 11 -12.02 -32.14 -22.20
CA SER A 11 -10.60 -32.41 -22.38
C SER A 11 -9.93 -31.20 -23.01
N THR A 12 -8.65 -30.99 -22.70
CA THR A 12 -7.82 -29.98 -23.36
C THR A 12 -7.86 -30.12 -24.88
N GLN A 13 -7.92 -31.35 -25.41
CA GLN A 13 -8.09 -31.64 -26.85
C GLN A 13 -9.47 -31.20 -27.43
N ALA A 14 -10.54 -31.27 -26.64
CA ALA A 14 -11.86 -30.78 -27.07
C ALA A 14 -11.91 -29.25 -27.06
N ILE A 15 -11.19 -28.60 -26.13
CA ILE A 15 -11.02 -27.14 -26.12
C ILE A 15 -10.15 -26.70 -27.30
N GLU A 16 -9.06 -27.40 -27.60
CA GLU A 16 -8.21 -27.18 -28.79
C GLU A 16 -9.01 -27.22 -30.09
N SER A 17 -9.84 -28.25 -30.30
CA SER A 17 -10.62 -28.43 -31.54
C SER A 17 -11.75 -27.41 -31.72
N GLU A 18 -12.34 -26.90 -30.64
CA GLU A 18 -13.29 -25.78 -30.71
C GLU A 18 -12.60 -24.43 -30.94
N HIS A 19 -11.39 -24.24 -30.41
CA HIS A 19 -10.63 -23.00 -30.55
C HIS A 19 -9.93 -22.88 -31.91
N LEU A 20 -9.57 -24.00 -32.54
CA LEU A 20 -9.07 -24.06 -33.93
C LEU A 20 -10.07 -23.49 -34.95
N ASN A 21 -11.36 -23.41 -34.62
CA ASN A 21 -12.40 -22.82 -35.45
C ASN A 21 -12.65 -21.31 -35.17
N SER A 22 -12.06 -20.73 -34.11
CA SER A 22 -12.17 -19.31 -33.77
C SER A 22 -10.82 -18.60 -33.96
N HIS A 23 -10.63 -17.96 -35.12
CA HIS A 23 -9.38 -17.30 -35.49
C HIS A 23 -9.15 -15.97 -34.74
N ASN A 24 -8.75 -15.96 -33.46
CA ASN A 24 -8.15 -14.77 -32.80
C ASN A 24 -7.68 -15.10 -31.36
N ARG A 25 -6.62 -15.89 -31.15
CA ARG A 25 -6.01 -15.94 -29.80
C ARG A 25 -5.29 -14.61 -29.56
N PRO A 26 -5.55 -13.87 -28.47
CA PRO A 26 -4.85 -12.63 -28.22
C PRO A 26 -3.36 -12.91 -28.05
N PRO A 27 -2.49 -12.13 -28.70
CA PRO A 27 -1.07 -12.27 -28.53
C PRO A 27 -0.71 -11.83 -27.10
N LYS A 28 0.02 -12.67 -26.37
CA LYS A 28 0.71 -12.23 -25.17
C LYS A 28 2.11 -11.79 -25.56
N TYR A 29 2.28 -10.49 -25.72
CA TYR A 29 3.61 -9.93 -25.90
C TYR A 29 4.37 -10.03 -24.58
N GLN A 30 5.65 -10.40 -24.63
CA GLN A 30 6.40 -10.71 -23.43
C GLN A 30 6.55 -9.43 -22.53
N ASN A 31 6.33 -8.16 -23.00
CA ASN A 31 6.33 -6.90 -22.19
C ASN A 31 4.97 -6.58 -21.59
N GLN A 32 4.09 -7.58 -21.49
CA GLN A 32 2.89 -7.41 -20.68
C GLN A 32 3.14 -8.13 -19.37
N ASN A 33 3.27 -7.34 -18.29
CA ASN A 33 3.44 -7.85 -16.92
C ASN A 33 2.35 -8.87 -16.55
N CYS A 34 1.17 -8.74 -17.18
CA CYS A 34 0.07 -9.68 -17.09
C CYS A 34 -0.38 -10.13 -18.48
N PHE A 35 -0.87 -11.36 -18.64
CA PHE A 35 -1.52 -11.78 -19.88
C PHE A 35 -2.74 -10.87 -20.17
N PRO A 36 -3.05 -10.56 -21.45
CA PRO A 36 -4.15 -9.66 -21.80
C PRO A 36 -5.50 -10.38 -21.72
N TYR A 37 -5.91 -10.77 -20.50
CA TYR A 37 -7.15 -11.50 -20.24
C TYR A 37 -8.39 -10.76 -20.76
N SER A 38 -8.37 -9.42 -20.70
CA SER A 38 -9.45 -8.57 -21.25
C SER A 38 -9.51 -8.58 -22.78
N ALA A 39 -8.45 -9.02 -23.47
CA ALA A 39 -8.37 -9.14 -24.93
C ALA A 39 -8.76 -10.52 -25.47
N LEU A 40 -9.03 -11.53 -24.61
CA LEU A 40 -9.58 -12.82 -25.07
C LEU A 40 -10.88 -12.59 -25.89
N PRO A 41 -11.15 -13.36 -26.95
CA PRO A 41 -12.20 -13.00 -27.92
C PRO A 41 -13.59 -12.90 -27.31
N SER A 42 -13.83 -13.72 -26.29
CA SER A 42 -15.09 -13.75 -25.56
C SER A 42 -14.86 -13.99 -24.07
N SER A 43 -15.87 -13.66 -23.26
CA SER A 43 -15.89 -14.08 -21.84
C SER A 43 -15.79 -15.59 -21.71
N ARG A 44 -16.31 -16.34 -22.69
CA ARG A 44 -16.25 -17.79 -22.74
C ARG A 44 -14.84 -18.35 -22.86
N ASP A 45 -13.95 -17.63 -23.54
CA ASP A 45 -12.54 -18.03 -23.66
C ASP A 45 -11.78 -17.80 -22.35
N PHE A 46 -12.15 -16.75 -21.60
CA PHE A 46 -11.63 -16.53 -20.24
C PHE A 46 -12.12 -17.61 -19.26
N GLU A 47 -13.39 -18.00 -19.32
CA GLU A 47 -13.92 -19.12 -18.51
C GLU A 47 -13.17 -20.43 -18.79
N ARG A 48 -12.93 -20.76 -20.06
CA ARG A 48 -12.19 -21.95 -20.47
C ARG A 48 -10.74 -21.94 -20.00
N LEU A 49 -10.07 -20.79 -20.05
CA LEU A 49 -8.71 -20.61 -19.55
C LEU A 49 -8.63 -20.95 -18.05
N ILE A 50 -9.50 -20.34 -17.26
CA ILE A 50 -9.55 -20.57 -15.82
C ILE A 50 -9.92 -22.04 -15.54
N TYR A 51 -10.82 -22.64 -16.32
CA TYR A 51 -11.18 -24.06 -16.18
C TYR A 51 -9.96 -24.96 -16.37
N CYS A 52 -9.18 -24.73 -17.42
CA CYS A 52 -7.97 -25.49 -17.67
C CYS A 52 -7.01 -25.42 -16.47
N LEU A 53 -6.84 -24.24 -15.85
CA LEU A 53 -5.97 -24.08 -14.67
C LEU A 53 -6.46 -24.87 -13.45
N TYR A 54 -7.77 -24.85 -13.18
CA TYR A 54 -8.36 -25.56 -12.06
C TYR A 54 -8.46 -27.08 -12.29
N ALA A 55 -8.67 -27.52 -13.53
CA ALA A 55 -8.79 -28.93 -13.90
C ALA A 55 -7.43 -29.61 -14.18
N HIS A 56 -6.33 -28.86 -14.18
CA HIS A 56 -5.00 -29.40 -14.50
C HIS A 56 -4.54 -30.43 -13.43
N PRO A 57 -3.96 -31.58 -13.82
CA PRO A 57 -3.54 -32.63 -12.88
C PRO A 57 -2.62 -32.13 -11.76
N LYS A 58 -1.59 -31.33 -12.11
CA LYS A 58 -0.70 -30.71 -11.11
C LYS A 58 -1.40 -29.80 -10.10
N THR A 59 -2.58 -29.25 -10.42
CA THR A 59 -3.36 -28.46 -9.46
C THR A 59 -4.08 -29.40 -8.49
N LEU A 60 -4.71 -30.46 -9.02
CA LEU A 60 -5.42 -31.47 -8.24
C LEU A 60 -4.51 -32.32 -7.35
N GLU A 61 -3.24 -32.48 -7.71
CA GLU A 61 -2.24 -33.23 -6.96
C GLU A 61 -1.60 -32.45 -5.80
N LYS A 62 -1.84 -31.13 -5.67
CA LYS A 62 -1.33 -30.34 -4.54
C LYS A 62 -1.98 -30.81 -3.24
N ALA A 63 -1.17 -31.00 -2.19
CA ALA A 63 -1.61 -31.52 -0.89
C ALA A 63 -2.75 -30.68 -0.26
N ASP A 64 -2.75 -29.37 -0.53
CA ASP A 64 -3.73 -28.43 0.01
C ASP A 64 -4.94 -28.19 -0.92
N CYS A 65 -5.08 -28.96 -2.02
CA CYS A 65 -6.21 -28.82 -2.93
C CYS A 65 -7.50 -29.35 -2.29
N PHE A 66 -8.50 -28.47 -2.11
CA PHE A 66 -9.75 -28.80 -1.42
C PHE A 66 -10.79 -29.53 -2.29
N TYR A 67 -10.51 -29.72 -3.57
CA TYR A 67 -11.39 -30.38 -4.56
C TYR A 67 -10.61 -31.44 -5.35
N ASP A 68 -11.30 -32.46 -5.86
CA ASP A 68 -10.72 -33.55 -6.67
C ASP A 68 -11.20 -33.53 -8.14
N GLU A 69 -12.24 -32.76 -8.45
CA GLU A 69 -12.79 -32.63 -9.80
C GLU A 69 -13.23 -31.19 -10.09
N ALA A 70 -12.91 -30.69 -11.29
CA ALA A 70 -13.43 -29.42 -11.82
C ALA A 70 -14.20 -29.68 -13.13
N LEU A 71 -15.35 -29.00 -13.31
CA LEU A 71 -16.23 -29.14 -14.47
C LEU A 71 -16.57 -27.77 -15.06
N LEU A 72 -16.45 -27.60 -16.37
CA LEU A 72 -16.82 -26.36 -17.08
C LEU A 72 -18.33 -26.39 -17.40
N MET A 73 -19.04 -25.31 -17.05
CA MET A 73 -20.46 -25.15 -17.41
C MET A 73 -20.62 -24.84 -18.89
N GLN A 74 -21.66 -25.32 -19.59
CA GLN A 74 -21.90 -25.04 -21.01
C GLN A 74 -23.21 -24.26 -21.26
N GLY A 75 -23.15 -23.24 -22.13
CA GLY A 75 -24.31 -22.45 -22.60
C GLY A 75 -24.76 -21.33 -21.65
N THR A 76 -25.89 -20.67 -21.95
CA THR A 76 -26.47 -19.54 -21.18
C THR A 76 -27.07 -19.93 -19.81
N HIS A 77 -26.69 -21.11 -19.30
CA HIS A 77 -27.25 -21.71 -18.09
C HIS A 77 -26.15 -21.89 -17.01
N ASP A 78 -25.21 -20.94 -16.95
CA ASP A 78 -24.14 -20.83 -15.96
C ASP A 78 -24.69 -20.80 -14.52
N ARG A 79 -25.89 -20.22 -14.32
CA ARG A 79 -26.57 -20.10 -13.03
C ARG A 79 -25.64 -19.48 -11.96
N GLY A 80 -24.78 -18.54 -12.37
CA GLY A 80 -23.80 -17.89 -11.48
C GLY A 80 -22.58 -18.75 -11.13
N ARG A 81 -22.24 -19.75 -11.96
CA ARG A 81 -20.93 -20.40 -11.90
C ARG A 81 -20.43 -20.71 -13.31
N ASP A 82 -19.17 -20.45 -13.57
CA ASP A 82 -18.56 -20.82 -14.85
C ASP A 82 -17.85 -22.17 -14.73
N ILE A 83 -17.23 -22.41 -13.58
CA ILE A 83 -16.51 -23.65 -13.25
C ILE A 83 -17.04 -24.19 -11.93
N TRP A 84 -17.26 -25.49 -11.90
CA TRP A 84 -17.84 -26.18 -10.77
C TRP A 84 -16.80 -27.12 -10.13
N LEU A 85 -16.50 -26.91 -8.84
CA LEU A 85 -15.49 -27.66 -8.10
C LEU A 85 -16.16 -28.69 -7.18
N LYS A 86 -15.70 -29.94 -7.24
CA LYS A 86 -16.25 -31.07 -6.50
C LYS A 86 -15.18 -31.82 -5.72
N ARG A 87 -15.59 -32.41 -4.60
CA ARG A 87 -14.84 -33.39 -3.82
C ARG A 87 -15.71 -34.59 -3.56
N ALA A 88 -15.27 -35.80 -3.89
CA ALA A 88 -16.05 -37.03 -3.73
C ALA A 88 -17.49 -36.89 -4.29
N ALA A 89 -17.61 -36.30 -5.49
CA ALA A 89 -18.86 -35.98 -6.19
C ALA A 89 -19.79 -34.94 -5.52
N GLN A 90 -19.42 -34.39 -4.36
CA GLN A 90 -20.14 -33.28 -3.72
C GLN A 90 -19.58 -31.93 -4.19
N SER A 91 -20.48 -30.96 -4.38
CA SER A 91 -20.12 -29.57 -4.73
C SER A 91 -19.47 -28.87 -3.54
N VAL A 92 -18.18 -28.52 -3.63
CA VAL A 92 -17.43 -27.88 -2.53
C VAL A 92 -17.00 -26.44 -2.83
N GLY A 93 -17.09 -26.03 -4.09
CA GLY A 93 -16.79 -24.67 -4.51
C GLY A 93 -17.11 -24.41 -5.97
N LEU A 94 -16.84 -23.18 -6.39
CA LEU A 94 -16.97 -22.77 -7.78
C LEU A 94 -15.92 -21.73 -8.14
N VAL A 95 -15.75 -21.51 -9.44
CA VAL A 95 -15.09 -20.31 -9.96
C VAL A 95 -16.05 -19.55 -10.85
N GLN A 96 -16.27 -18.28 -10.54
CA GLN A 96 -16.95 -17.32 -11.40
C GLN A 96 -15.90 -16.45 -12.07
N CYS A 97 -15.97 -16.33 -13.40
CA CYS A 97 -15.04 -15.58 -14.22
C CYS A 97 -15.70 -14.27 -14.67
N LYS A 98 -15.01 -13.15 -14.51
CA LYS A 98 -15.46 -11.84 -14.97
C LYS A 98 -14.41 -11.16 -15.83
N LYS A 99 -14.73 -11.09 -17.12
CA LYS A 99 -13.93 -10.41 -18.14
C LYS A 99 -14.43 -8.97 -18.33
N TYR A 100 -13.80 -8.02 -17.64
CA TYR A 100 -14.10 -6.59 -17.75
C TYR A 100 -12.90 -5.78 -18.24
N LYS A 101 -13.16 -4.57 -18.75
CA LYS A 101 -12.11 -3.58 -19.09
C LYS A 101 -11.74 -2.67 -17.91
N LYS A 102 -12.53 -2.70 -16.85
CA LYS A 102 -12.36 -1.91 -15.61
C LYS A 102 -12.38 -2.86 -14.42
N THR A 103 -11.87 -2.40 -13.28
CA THR A 103 -11.93 -3.14 -12.02
C THR A 103 -13.39 -3.40 -11.62
N ILE A 104 -13.66 -4.59 -11.06
CA ILE A 104 -15.00 -4.93 -10.57
C ILE A 104 -15.31 -4.15 -9.30
N ARG A 105 -16.51 -3.57 -9.24
CA ARG A 105 -16.99 -2.80 -8.09
C ARG A 105 -17.76 -3.67 -7.10
N LYS A 106 -17.91 -3.19 -5.86
CA LYS A 106 -18.65 -3.88 -4.78
C LYS A 106 -20.03 -4.39 -5.25
N THR A 107 -20.78 -3.54 -5.93
CA THR A 107 -22.14 -3.84 -6.42
C THR A 107 -22.16 -4.95 -7.46
N GLU A 108 -21.17 -4.97 -8.36
CA GLU A 108 -21.09 -5.94 -9.46
C GLU A 108 -20.71 -7.32 -8.91
N LEU A 109 -19.69 -7.36 -8.04
CA LEU A 109 -19.26 -8.57 -7.34
C LEU A 109 -20.43 -9.20 -6.56
N SER A 110 -21.16 -8.38 -5.80
CA SER A 110 -22.26 -8.85 -4.97
C SER A 110 -23.40 -9.45 -5.80
N LYS A 111 -23.76 -8.83 -6.94
CA LYS A 111 -24.80 -9.35 -7.84
C LYS A 111 -24.43 -10.71 -8.44
N GLU A 112 -23.16 -10.96 -8.73
CA GLU A 112 -22.70 -12.24 -9.26
C GLU A 112 -22.77 -13.37 -8.23
N ILE A 113 -22.39 -13.09 -6.99
CA ILE A 113 -22.51 -14.05 -5.88
C ILE A 113 -23.99 -14.37 -5.64
N LEU A 114 -24.84 -13.34 -5.60
CA LEU A 114 -26.28 -13.52 -5.40
C LEU A 114 -26.93 -14.32 -6.53
N LYS A 115 -26.51 -14.13 -7.78
CA LYS A 115 -26.96 -14.95 -8.91
C LYS A 115 -26.74 -16.44 -8.65
N PHE A 116 -25.56 -16.84 -8.16
CA PHE A 116 -25.27 -18.24 -7.80
C PHE A 116 -26.17 -18.72 -6.66
N VAL A 117 -26.22 -17.94 -5.58
CA VAL A 117 -26.97 -18.28 -4.38
C VAL A 117 -28.44 -18.54 -4.72
N LEU A 118 -29.08 -17.64 -5.46
CA LEU A 118 -30.47 -17.75 -5.90
C LEU A 118 -30.73 -19.03 -6.72
N HIS A 119 -29.81 -19.40 -7.61
CA HIS A 119 -29.93 -20.64 -8.37
C HIS A 119 -29.71 -21.89 -7.51
N SER A 120 -28.83 -21.83 -6.52
CA SER A 120 -28.58 -22.94 -5.60
C SER A 120 -29.70 -23.18 -4.58
N ILE A 121 -30.59 -22.21 -4.41
CA ILE A 121 -31.84 -22.37 -3.64
C ILE A 121 -32.85 -23.18 -4.46
N LYS A 122 -32.94 -22.92 -5.76
CA LYS A 122 -33.78 -23.70 -6.67
C LYS A 122 -33.24 -25.12 -6.90
N ASP A 123 -31.94 -25.30 -6.77
CA ASP A 123 -31.25 -26.56 -7.00
C ASP A 123 -30.19 -26.80 -5.90
N HIS A 124 -30.62 -27.44 -4.81
CA HIS A 124 -29.77 -27.68 -3.64
C HIS A 124 -28.55 -28.55 -3.93
N SER A 125 -28.51 -29.25 -5.07
CA SER A 125 -27.32 -30.00 -5.49
C SER A 125 -26.14 -29.08 -5.84
N LEU A 126 -26.39 -27.79 -6.13
CA LEU A 126 -25.36 -26.81 -6.48
C LEU A 126 -24.53 -26.38 -5.27
N MET A 127 -25.15 -26.31 -4.09
CA MET A 127 -24.47 -25.97 -2.85
C MET A 127 -25.26 -26.58 -1.70
N SER A 128 -24.70 -27.62 -1.10
CA SER A 128 -25.31 -28.29 0.05
C SER A 128 -25.23 -27.40 1.28
N LEU A 129 -26.32 -27.34 2.03
CA LEU A 129 -26.32 -26.70 3.34
C LEU A 129 -25.58 -27.54 4.39
N SER A 130 -25.21 -28.79 4.11
CA SER A 130 -24.40 -29.61 5.02
C SER A 130 -22.91 -29.24 5.02
N LEU A 131 -22.47 -28.36 4.12
CA LEU A 131 -21.08 -27.92 4.06
C LEU A 131 -20.85 -26.77 5.03
N GLU A 132 -19.77 -26.86 5.80
CA GLU A 132 -19.34 -25.79 6.71
C GLU A 132 -18.72 -24.61 5.96
N LYS A 133 -18.03 -24.90 4.85
CA LYS A 133 -17.37 -23.92 3.99
C LYS A 133 -17.59 -24.25 2.52
N PHE A 134 -17.93 -23.24 1.73
CA PHE A 134 -18.05 -23.31 0.29
C PHE A 134 -17.15 -22.26 -0.35
N GLU A 135 -16.16 -22.70 -1.12
CA GLU A 135 -15.17 -21.80 -1.72
C GLU A 135 -15.73 -21.16 -3.00
N TYR A 136 -15.87 -19.83 -3.00
CA TYR A 136 -16.32 -19.03 -4.14
C TYR A 136 -15.14 -18.25 -4.69
N HIS A 137 -14.53 -18.76 -5.76
CA HIS A 137 -13.41 -18.09 -6.38
C HIS A 137 -13.91 -17.11 -7.43
N ILE A 138 -13.51 -15.84 -7.37
CA ILE A 138 -13.85 -14.82 -8.36
C ILE A 138 -12.61 -14.48 -9.18
N ALA A 139 -12.53 -15.01 -10.41
CA ALA A 139 -11.45 -14.74 -11.33
C ALA A 139 -11.75 -13.49 -12.16
N VAL A 140 -10.87 -12.50 -12.11
CA VAL A 140 -11.06 -11.20 -12.78
C VAL A 140 -9.96 -10.92 -13.80
N SER A 141 -10.32 -10.33 -14.93
CA SER A 141 -9.36 -10.05 -16.03
C SER A 141 -8.56 -8.75 -15.88
N THR A 142 -8.85 -7.91 -14.86
CA THR A 142 -8.27 -6.56 -14.72
C THR A 142 -8.03 -6.17 -13.27
N GLY A 143 -8.86 -6.61 -12.33
CA GLY A 143 -8.67 -6.34 -10.89
C GLY A 143 -9.98 -6.03 -10.17
N ILE A 144 -9.86 -5.73 -8.88
CA ILE A 144 -10.95 -5.44 -7.94
C ILE A 144 -10.67 -4.07 -7.33
N ASP A 145 -11.67 -3.18 -7.26
CA ASP A 145 -11.47 -1.85 -6.65
C ASP A 145 -11.36 -1.92 -5.11
N GLU A 146 -10.84 -0.87 -4.49
CA GLU A 146 -10.59 -0.81 -3.03
C GLU A 146 -11.86 -1.09 -2.21
N HIS A 147 -13.02 -0.59 -2.64
CA HIS A 147 -14.29 -0.83 -1.95
C HIS A 147 -14.76 -2.29 -2.05
N ALA A 148 -14.54 -2.94 -3.19
CA ALA A 148 -14.81 -4.37 -3.36
C ALA A 148 -13.78 -5.23 -2.63
N GLN A 149 -12.52 -4.82 -2.54
CA GLN A 149 -11.50 -5.51 -1.74
C GLN A 149 -11.84 -5.50 -0.25
N ASN A 150 -12.20 -4.33 0.29
CA ASN A 150 -12.69 -4.20 1.66
C ASN A 150 -13.98 -5.02 1.89
N TYR A 151 -14.85 -5.10 0.88
CA TYR A 151 -16.05 -5.95 0.95
C TYR A 151 -15.73 -7.45 0.97
N ILE A 152 -14.67 -7.89 0.28
CA ILE A 152 -14.20 -9.30 0.32
C ILE A 152 -13.56 -9.62 1.67
N SER A 153 -12.67 -8.76 2.19
CA SER A 153 -12.02 -8.98 3.48
C SER A 153 -13.03 -9.04 4.63
N ASP A 154 -14.12 -8.28 4.50
CA ASP A 154 -15.18 -8.19 5.50
C ASP A 154 -16.38 -9.09 5.23
N PHE A 155 -16.39 -9.88 4.15
CA PHE A 155 -17.58 -10.57 3.62
C PHE A 155 -18.28 -11.48 4.65
N ASN A 156 -17.51 -12.10 5.55
CA ASN A 156 -18.02 -12.98 6.61
C ASN A 156 -17.94 -12.37 8.01
N SER A 157 -17.26 -11.23 8.19
CA SER A 157 -16.99 -10.62 9.51
C SER A 157 -17.89 -9.41 9.82
N ASN A 158 -18.41 -8.72 8.80
CA ASN A 158 -19.29 -7.56 8.95
C ASN A 158 -20.62 -7.85 8.26
N ILE A 159 -21.71 -7.83 9.03
CA ILE A 159 -23.03 -8.31 8.61
C ILE A 159 -23.42 -7.63 7.30
N PHE A 160 -23.66 -8.44 6.27
CA PHE A 160 -24.22 -8.04 4.99
C PHE A 160 -25.22 -6.90 5.15
N ASN A 161 -25.00 -5.76 4.49
CA ASN A 161 -26.01 -4.70 4.47
C ASN A 161 -27.29 -5.29 3.84
N LYS A 162 -28.27 -5.61 4.70
CA LYS A 162 -29.48 -6.32 4.32
C LYS A 162 -30.25 -5.57 3.25
N GLU A 163 -30.25 -4.24 3.31
CA GLU A 163 -30.87 -3.38 2.32
C GLU A 163 -30.16 -3.49 0.95
N GLU A 164 -28.83 -3.44 0.94
CA GLU A 164 -28.04 -3.63 -0.28
C GLU A 164 -28.24 -5.03 -0.90
N ILE A 165 -28.16 -6.10 -0.09
CA ILE A 165 -28.37 -7.48 -0.57
C ILE A 165 -29.79 -7.70 -1.07
N THR A 166 -30.78 -7.12 -0.40
CA THR A 166 -32.19 -7.18 -0.82
C THR A 166 -32.37 -6.48 -2.17
N ASN A 167 -31.83 -5.27 -2.31
CA ASN A 167 -31.91 -4.49 -3.54
C ASN A 167 -31.20 -5.21 -4.69
N TRP A 168 -29.98 -5.70 -4.47
CA TRP A 168 -29.24 -6.44 -5.49
C TRP A 168 -29.88 -7.78 -5.85
N SER A 169 -30.45 -8.50 -4.88
CA SER A 169 -31.16 -9.76 -5.13
C SER A 169 -32.45 -9.53 -5.91
N LYS A 170 -33.21 -8.49 -5.59
CA LYS A 170 -34.41 -8.08 -6.36
C LYS A 170 -34.03 -7.67 -7.78
N ASP A 171 -32.92 -6.95 -7.95
CA ASP A 171 -32.36 -6.62 -9.28
C ASP A 171 -32.04 -7.89 -10.08
N VAL A 172 -31.31 -8.84 -9.49
CA VAL A 172 -30.94 -10.11 -10.14
C VAL A 172 -32.17 -10.95 -10.48
N ILE A 173 -33.14 -11.10 -9.55
CA ILE A 173 -34.39 -11.83 -9.81
C ILE A 173 -35.17 -11.22 -10.99
N LYS A 174 -35.20 -9.89 -11.08
CA LYS A 174 -35.88 -9.17 -12.16
C LYS A 174 -35.20 -9.36 -13.51
N GLU A 175 -33.87 -9.40 -13.51
CA GLU A 175 -33.02 -9.55 -14.70
C GLU A 175 -33.12 -10.94 -15.33
N TYR A 176 -33.20 -12.01 -14.53
CA TYR A 176 -33.18 -13.39 -15.02
C TYR A 176 -34.56 -14.06 -15.04
N SER A 177 -35.08 -14.33 -16.24
CA SER A 177 -36.42 -14.90 -16.48
C SER A 177 -36.71 -16.21 -15.72
N HIS A 178 -35.70 -17.04 -15.47
CA HIS A 178 -35.82 -18.32 -14.76
C HIS A 178 -35.89 -18.19 -13.23
N LEU A 179 -35.59 -17.00 -12.70
CA LEU A 179 -35.67 -16.64 -11.28
C LEU A 179 -36.93 -15.83 -10.97
N LYS A 180 -37.70 -15.35 -11.96
CA LYS A 180 -38.90 -14.50 -11.78
C LYS A 180 -40.00 -15.05 -10.87
N TYR A 181 -40.01 -16.36 -10.62
CA TYR A 181 -40.96 -17.01 -9.71
C TYR A 181 -40.46 -17.08 -8.26
N LEU A 182 -39.21 -16.71 -8.00
CA LEU A 182 -38.66 -16.58 -6.66
C LEU A 182 -39.06 -15.19 -6.14
N SER A 183 -39.79 -15.16 -5.03
CA SER A 183 -39.95 -13.94 -4.25
C SER A 183 -38.78 -13.83 -3.28
N PHE A 184 -38.05 -12.71 -3.28
CA PHE A 184 -36.93 -12.49 -2.34
C PHE A 184 -37.36 -12.83 -0.91
N ASP A 185 -38.51 -12.32 -0.47
CA ASP A 185 -39.02 -12.50 0.89
C ASP A 185 -39.29 -13.98 1.24
N ALA A 186 -39.57 -14.82 0.23
CA ALA A 186 -39.81 -16.25 0.43
C ALA A 186 -38.53 -17.11 0.50
N ILE A 187 -37.40 -16.59 -0.01
CA ILE A 187 -36.11 -17.30 -0.05
C ILE A 187 -34.99 -16.55 0.67
N GLU A 188 -35.32 -15.45 1.34
CA GLU A 188 -34.38 -14.54 2.00
C GLU A 188 -33.45 -15.29 2.96
N LYS A 189 -34.05 -16.12 3.83
CA LYS A 189 -33.30 -16.94 4.78
C LYS A 189 -32.32 -17.87 4.09
N ASP A 190 -32.76 -18.55 3.03
CA ASP A 190 -31.91 -19.44 2.25
C ASP A 190 -30.78 -18.69 1.54
N ILE A 191 -31.00 -17.43 1.11
CA ILE A 191 -29.97 -16.57 0.54
C ILE A 191 -28.88 -16.28 1.58
N PHE A 192 -29.26 -15.77 2.76
CA PHE A 192 -28.29 -15.42 3.80
C PHE A 192 -27.58 -16.65 4.37
N ASP A 193 -28.26 -17.76 4.57
CA ASP A 193 -27.67 -19.00 5.08
C ASP A 193 -26.63 -19.59 4.12
N LYS A 194 -26.84 -19.43 2.80
CA LYS A 194 -25.85 -19.81 1.79
C LYS A 194 -24.72 -18.78 1.69
N LEU A 195 -25.01 -17.48 1.74
CA LEU A 195 -23.97 -16.43 1.72
C LEU A 195 -22.97 -16.57 2.88
N LYS A 196 -23.45 -16.86 4.11
CA LYS A 196 -22.59 -17.07 5.28
C LYS A 196 -21.61 -18.23 5.15
N LYS A 197 -21.93 -19.20 4.28
CA LYS A 197 -21.09 -20.37 4.00
C LYS A 197 -20.12 -20.13 2.85
N ILE A 198 -20.32 -19.05 2.09
CA ILE A 198 -19.45 -18.69 0.98
C ILE A 198 -18.20 -17.98 1.53
N HIS A 199 -17.04 -18.56 1.21
CA HIS A 199 -15.75 -17.91 1.41
C HIS A 199 -15.27 -17.40 0.06
N ILE A 200 -15.09 -16.08 -0.07
CA ILE A 200 -14.67 -15.48 -1.34
C ILE A 200 -13.16 -15.45 -1.43
N THR A 201 -12.64 -16.05 -2.49
CA THR A 201 -11.22 -15.99 -2.81
C THR A 201 -11.06 -15.23 -4.14
N PRO A 202 -10.54 -13.99 -4.12
CA PRO A 202 -10.25 -13.28 -5.36
C PRO A 202 -9.07 -13.95 -6.08
N VAL A 203 -9.22 -14.17 -7.38
CA VAL A 203 -8.16 -14.70 -8.24
C VAL A 203 -7.76 -13.58 -9.19
N TYR A 204 -6.68 -12.89 -8.81
CA TYR A 204 -6.18 -11.71 -9.51
C TYR A 204 -5.40 -12.08 -10.79
N PRO A 205 -5.29 -11.17 -11.77
CA PRO A 205 -4.48 -11.38 -12.97
C PRO A 205 -3.08 -11.93 -12.68
N GLU A 206 -2.41 -11.38 -11.67
CA GLU A 206 -1.05 -11.76 -11.25
C GLU A 206 -0.98 -13.22 -10.76
N GLU A 207 -2.02 -13.69 -10.07
CA GLU A 207 -2.11 -15.09 -9.63
C GLU A 207 -2.41 -16.04 -10.80
N ILE A 208 -3.21 -15.58 -11.77
CA ILE A 208 -3.49 -16.33 -13.00
C ILE A 208 -2.21 -16.43 -13.83
N ASP A 209 -1.40 -15.37 -13.90
CA ASP A 209 -0.10 -15.34 -14.58
C ASP A 209 0.82 -16.41 -14.00
N LEU A 210 1.02 -16.41 -12.67
CA LEU A 210 1.85 -17.40 -11.97
C LEU A 210 1.38 -18.84 -12.26
N ARG A 211 0.08 -19.09 -12.18
CA ARG A 211 -0.50 -20.42 -12.43
C ARG A 211 -0.35 -20.87 -13.90
N LEU A 212 -0.34 -19.95 -14.86
CA LEU A 212 -0.11 -20.19 -16.28
C LEU A 212 1.36 -20.44 -16.61
N TYR A 213 2.29 -19.71 -15.99
CA TYR A 213 3.73 -19.92 -16.18
C TYR A 213 4.14 -21.36 -15.80
N GLU A 214 3.57 -21.92 -14.75
CA GLU A 214 3.78 -23.32 -14.33
C GLU A 214 3.19 -24.37 -15.30
N LYS A 215 2.26 -23.97 -16.18
CA LYS A 215 1.39 -24.85 -17.00
C LYS A 215 1.40 -24.39 -18.47
N GLN A 216 2.57 -24.52 -19.09
CA GLN A 216 2.87 -24.11 -20.46
C GLN A 216 1.95 -24.74 -21.53
N ASP A 217 1.42 -25.93 -21.26
CA ASP A 217 0.47 -26.64 -22.11
C ASP A 217 -0.88 -25.91 -22.20
N ILE A 218 -1.37 -25.30 -21.11
CA ILE A 218 -2.61 -24.51 -21.08
C ILE A 218 -2.40 -23.15 -21.76
N LEU A 219 -1.26 -22.53 -21.49
CA LEU A 219 -0.92 -21.20 -21.99
C LEU A 219 -0.97 -21.12 -23.53
N LYS A 220 -0.48 -22.15 -24.23
CA LYS A 220 -0.50 -22.24 -25.70
C LYS A 220 -1.90 -22.40 -26.29
N LEU A 221 -2.90 -22.77 -25.47
CA LEU A 221 -4.28 -22.92 -25.91
C LEU A 221 -4.96 -21.57 -26.09
N PHE A 222 -4.80 -20.66 -25.14
CA PHE A 222 -5.62 -19.43 -25.06
C PHE A 222 -4.91 -18.19 -25.54
N PHE A 223 -3.59 -18.17 -25.43
CA PHE A 223 -2.78 -17.07 -25.92
C PHE A 223 -1.99 -17.57 -27.10
N GLN A 224 -1.91 -16.72 -28.12
CA GLN A 224 -0.78 -16.84 -29.01
C GLN A 224 0.37 -16.32 -28.18
N VAL A 225 1.14 -17.24 -27.58
CA VAL A 225 2.47 -16.90 -27.14
C VAL A 225 3.29 -16.78 -28.40
N GLU A 226 3.02 -15.69 -29.09
CA GLU A 226 3.99 -15.05 -29.93
C GLU A 226 5.14 -14.75 -28.97
N SER A 227 6.20 -15.54 -29.09
CA SER A 227 7.46 -14.87 -29.40
C SER A 227 7.13 -13.99 -30.62
N VAL A 228 7.51 -12.70 -30.69
CA VAL A 228 7.30 -11.76 -31.84
C VAL A 228 8.13 -12.19 -33.04
N ILE A 229 8.33 -13.49 -33.09
CA ILE A 229 9.24 -14.21 -33.89
C ILE A 229 8.71 -15.64 -33.81
N ASP A 230 8.02 -16.08 -34.87
CA ASP A 230 8.03 -17.50 -35.19
C ASP A 230 9.48 -18.00 -34.98
N ILE A 231 9.71 -19.08 -34.25
CA ILE A 231 11.09 -19.53 -33.98
C ILE A 231 11.80 -19.79 -35.30
N GLU A 232 11.11 -20.19 -36.36
CA GLU A 232 11.68 -20.26 -37.71
C GLU A 232 11.94 -18.87 -38.30
N THR A 233 11.09 -17.86 -38.07
CA THR A 233 11.34 -16.45 -38.42
C THR A 233 12.41 -15.80 -37.51
N PHE A 234 12.66 -16.31 -36.30
CA PHE A 234 13.66 -15.81 -35.34
C PHE A 234 14.98 -16.43 -35.60
N GLU A 235 15.00 -17.72 -35.85
CA GLU A 235 16.14 -18.43 -36.38
C GLU A 235 16.40 -17.93 -37.80
N GLU A 236 15.43 -17.57 -38.64
CA GLU A 236 15.67 -16.89 -39.93
C GLU A 236 16.14 -15.45 -39.75
N VAL A 237 15.68 -14.69 -38.76
CA VAL A 237 16.12 -13.31 -38.50
C VAL A 237 17.47 -13.31 -37.79
N LEU A 238 17.71 -14.22 -36.85
CA LEU A 238 19.00 -14.49 -36.22
C LEU A 238 19.96 -15.11 -37.24
N GLU A 239 19.53 -15.99 -38.13
CA GLU A 239 20.34 -16.50 -39.25
C GLU A 239 20.58 -15.38 -40.26
N ARG A 240 19.59 -14.58 -40.67
CA ARG A 240 19.81 -13.39 -41.52
C ARG A 240 20.71 -12.34 -40.84
N ARG A 241 20.68 -12.23 -39.49
CA ARG A 241 21.50 -11.32 -38.67
C ARG A 241 22.89 -11.89 -38.34
N GLN A 242 23.05 -13.22 -38.25
CA GLN A 242 24.31 -13.95 -38.02
C GLN A 242 25.04 -14.30 -39.34
N GLN A 243 24.32 -14.44 -40.46
CA GLN A 243 24.85 -14.86 -41.77
C GLN A 243 25.37 -13.71 -42.64
N LYS A 244 25.23 -12.44 -42.22
CA LYS A 244 25.96 -11.36 -42.89
C LYS A 244 27.18 -11.00 -42.06
N GLU A 245 28.36 -11.42 -42.53
CA GLU A 245 29.58 -10.65 -42.24
C GLU A 245 29.38 -9.24 -42.84
N ILE A 246 28.81 -8.32 -42.08
CA ILE A 246 28.54 -6.98 -42.59
C ILE A 246 29.79 -6.13 -42.38
N SER A 247 30.59 -5.91 -43.41
CA SER A 247 31.65 -4.89 -43.39
C SER A 247 31.06 -3.48 -43.31
N PHE A 248 31.74 -2.58 -42.62
CA PHE A 248 31.45 -1.15 -42.67
C PHE A 248 31.53 -0.69 -44.12
N SER A 249 30.70 0.28 -44.51
CA SER A 249 30.72 0.84 -45.87
C SER A 249 32.14 1.20 -46.32
N GLU A 250 32.52 0.74 -47.52
CA GLU A 250 33.76 1.15 -48.20
C GLU A 250 33.65 2.57 -48.79
N THR A 251 32.44 3.15 -48.82
CA THR A 251 32.22 4.52 -49.29
C THR A 251 32.74 5.49 -48.25
N LEU A 252 33.71 6.31 -48.63
CA LEU A 252 34.28 7.32 -47.74
C LEU A 252 33.31 8.48 -47.54
N THR A 253 33.19 8.91 -46.30
CA THR A 253 32.51 10.16 -45.95
C THR A 253 33.41 11.36 -46.27
N SER A 254 32.84 12.56 -46.34
CA SER A 254 33.59 13.81 -46.61
C SER A 254 34.73 14.05 -45.61
N MET A 255 34.55 13.70 -44.34
CA MET A 255 35.60 13.73 -43.33
C MET A 255 36.75 12.76 -43.61
N GLU A 256 36.43 11.51 -43.95
CA GLU A 256 37.41 10.46 -44.22
C GLU A 256 38.21 10.75 -45.49
N ASP A 257 37.53 11.24 -46.53
CA ASP A 257 38.17 11.71 -47.75
C ASP A 257 39.13 12.87 -47.46
N ARG A 258 38.70 13.85 -46.65
CA ARG A 258 39.56 14.97 -46.27
C ARG A 258 40.75 14.53 -45.43
N LEU A 259 40.57 13.58 -44.50
CA LEU A 259 41.66 13.00 -43.73
C LEU A 259 42.67 12.29 -44.64
N ARG A 260 42.19 11.51 -45.62
CA ARG A 260 43.02 10.81 -46.59
C ARG A 260 43.86 11.76 -47.44
N GLU A 261 43.31 12.92 -47.81
CA GLU A 261 44.04 13.98 -48.50
C GLU A 261 45.14 14.60 -47.63
N LEU A 262 44.84 14.90 -46.37
CA LEU A 262 45.74 15.58 -45.45
C LEU A 262 46.84 14.66 -44.89
N ASP A 263 46.52 13.40 -44.57
CA ASP A 263 47.44 12.44 -43.96
C ASP A 263 47.01 10.99 -44.22
N LYS A 264 47.60 10.40 -45.27
CA LYS A 264 47.38 9.00 -45.64
C LYS A 264 47.73 8.01 -44.53
N SER A 265 48.68 8.34 -43.65
CA SER A 265 49.09 7.44 -42.56
C SER A 265 48.04 7.41 -41.46
N LEU A 266 47.50 8.56 -41.07
CA LEU A 266 46.37 8.61 -40.13
C LEU A 266 45.12 7.96 -40.70
N PHE A 267 44.85 8.15 -42.00
CA PHE A 267 43.76 7.47 -42.67
C PHE A 267 43.90 5.94 -42.62
N GLN A 268 45.10 5.38 -42.89
CA GLN A 268 45.35 3.93 -42.75
C GLN A 268 45.17 3.42 -41.32
N LYS A 269 45.47 4.24 -40.32
CA LYS A 269 45.21 3.91 -38.91
C LYS A 269 43.73 3.90 -38.60
N LEU A 270 42.97 4.86 -39.15
CA LEU A 270 41.51 4.91 -39.02
C LEU A 270 40.87 3.65 -39.62
N GLU A 271 41.31 3.23 -40.81
CA GLU A 271 40.88 1.98 -41.43
C GLU A 271 41.20 0.75 -40.55
N SER A 272 42.36 0.75 -39.88
CA SER A 272 42.72 -0.32 -38.94
C SER A 272 41.81 -0.33 -37.71
N ILE A 273 41.46 0.83 -37.16
CA ILE A 273 40.52 0.97 -36.05
C ILE A 273 39.14 0.47 -36.47
N LYS A 274 38.67 0.89 -37.65
CA LYS A 274 37.37 0.49 -38.23
C LYS A 274 37.28 -1.03 -38.36
N ILE A 275 38.34 -1.70 -38.81
CA ILE A 275 38.40 -3.17 -38.91
C ILE A 275 38.34 -3.84 -37.53
N GLU A 276 39.03 -3.32 -36.51
CA GLU A 276 38.97 -3.94 -35.18
C GLU A 276 37.65 -3.66 -34.45
N ALA A 277 37.11 -2.45 -34.58
CA ALA A 277 35.78 -2.10 -34.07
C ALA A 277 34.71 -3.02 -34.71
N GLN A 278 34.78 -3.21 -36.03
CA GLN A 278 33.91 -4.14 -36.76
C GLN A 278 33.93 -5.55 -36.16
N LYS A 279 35.12 -6.09 -35.87
CA LYS A 279 35.25 -7.43 -35.28
C LYS A 279 34.58 -7.52 -33.92
N LEU A 280 34.67 -6.47 -33.11
CA LEU A 280 34.06 -6.43 -31.79
C LEU A 280 32.54 -6.33 -31.87
N TYR A 281 31.99 -5.41 -32.68
CA TYR A 281 30.55 -5.31 -32.88
C TYR A 281 29.97 -6.60 -33.48
N ASN A 282 30.68 -7.24 -34.43
CA ASN A 282 30.24 -8.52 -34.99
C ASN A 282 30.29 -9.66 -33.95
N LYS A 283 31.28 -9.66 -33.06
CA LYS A 283 31.48 -10.72 -32.05
C LYS A 283 30.53 -10.61 -30.86
N TYR A 284 30.22 -9.40 -30.40
CA TYR A 284 29.51 -9.16 -29.15
C TYR A 284 28.09 -8.60 -29.33
N SER A 285 27.58 -8.56 -30.58
CA SER A 285 26.17 -8.29 -30.90
C SER A 285 25.16 -9.22 -30.22
N GLY A 286 25.62 -10.29 -29.55
CA GLY A 286 24.81 -11.23 -28.78
C GLY A 286 24.58 -10.88 -27.29
N ASN A 287 25.37 -9.99 -26.68
CA ASN A 287 25.35 -9.79 -25.21
C ASN A 287 24.27 -8.79 -24.74
N CYS A 288 23.58 -8.11 -25.66
CA CYS A 288 22.51 -7.16 -25.36
C CYS A 288 21.45 -7.16 -26.48
N LEU A 289 21.03 -8.34 -26.95
CA LEU A 289 20.06 -8.49 -28.04
C LEU A 289 18.71 -7.78 -27.79
N GLU A 290 18.39 -7.46 -26.53
CA GLU A 290 17.06 -6.99 -26.11
C GLU A 290 16.88 -5.46 -26.04
N TYR A 291 17.92 -4.63 -26.32
CA TYR A 291 18.05 -3.34 -25.60
C TYR A 291 18.22 -2.03 -26.39
N SER A 292 18.79 -2.09 -27.58
CA SER A 292 18.98 -1.00 -28.57
C SER A 292 20.02 -1.46 -29.59
N ASP A 293 19.89 -1.02 -30.83
CA ASP A 293 20.79 -1.45 -31.90
C ASP A 293 22.13 -0.69 -31.88
N HIS A 294 23.05 -1.11 -31.02
CA HIS A 294 24.45 -0.65 -31.04
C HIS A 294 25.29 -1.35 -32.13
N ARG A 295 24.66 -1.90 -33.17
CA ARG A 295 25.37 -2.50 -34.30
C ARG A 295 26.07 -1.41 -35.12
N LYS A 296 26.81 -1.87 -36.12
CA LYS A 296 27.50 -1.02 -37.08
C LYS A 296 26.57 -0.04 -37.80
N GLU A 297 25.27 -0.32 -37.91
CA GLU A 297 24.28 0.56 -38.54
C GLU A 297 24.16 1.90 -37.82
N HIS A 298 24.11 1.89 -36.47
CA HIS A 298 24.14 3.11 -35.66
C HIS A 298 25.44 3.89 -35.87
N GLN A 299 26.60 3.21 -35.82
CA GLN A 299 27.89 3.88 -36.03
C GLN A 299 28.02 4.46 -37.47
N GLU A 300 27.48 3.76 -38.47
CA GLU A 300 27.41 4.25 -39.86
C GLU A 300 26.41 5.40 -40.02
N SER A 301 25.28 5.39 -39.32
CA SER A 301 24.33 6.49 -39.30
C SER A 301 24.97 7.72 -38.64
N LEU A 302 25.57 7.53 -37.47
CA LEU A 302 26.26 8.57 -36.71
C LEU A 302 27.34 9.26 -37.55
N ILE A 303 28.26 8.51 -38.17
CA ILE A 303 29.31 9.14 -38.99
C ILE A 303 28.73 9.85 -40.22
N ARG A 304 27.64 9.33 -40.82
CA ARG A 304 26.95 10.00 -41.94
C ARG A 304 26.28 11.30 -41.50
N ILE A 305 25.61 11.32 -40.35
CA ILE A 305 24.99 12.52 -39.78
C ILE A 305 26.04 13.55 -39.41
N VAL A 306 27.11 13.14 -38.73
CA VAL A 306 28.21 14.02 -38.36
C VAL A 306 28.87 14.63 -39.60
N SER A 307 29.22 13.81 -40.58
CA SER A 307 29.96 14.23 -41.77
C SER A 307 29.11 14.96 -42.81
N GLY A 308 27.80 14.66 -42.89
CA GLY A 308 26.89 15.17 -43.92
C GLY A 308 25.87 16.20 -43.44
N THR A 309 25.55 16.25 -42.15
CA THR A 309 24.51 17.13 -41.58
C THR A 309 25.08 18.18 -40.62
N ILE A 310 25.99 17.77 -39.72
CA ILE A 310 26.50 18.65 -38.66
C ILE A 310 27.70 19.48 -39.16
N ILE A 311 28.63 18.84 -39.86
CA ILE A 311 29.83 19.50 -40.37
C ILE A 311 29.52 20.15 -41.71
N SER A 312 29.51 21.49 -41.73
CA SER A 312 29.41 22.25 -42.98
C SER A 312 30.69 22.16 -43.81
N ARG A 313 30.64 22.57 -45.08
CA ARG A 313 31.83 22.61 -45.94
C ARG A 313 32.91 23.55 -45.39
N GLU A 314 32.50 24.65 -44.80
CA GLU A 314 33.37 25.63 -44.15
C GLU A 314 34.07 24.99 -42.95
N LEU A 315 33.30 24.40 -42.02
CA LEU A 315 33.88 23.75 -40.85
C LEU A 315 34.80 22.59 -41.23
N LEU A 316 34.43 21.77 -42.21
CA LEU A 316 35.25 20.68 -42.73
C LEU A 316 36.63 21.17 -43.20
N SER A 317 36.68 22.36 -43.81
CA SER A 317 37.93 22.97 -44.28
C SER A 317 38.83 23.51 -43.16
N GLU A 318 38.24 23.82 -41.99
CA GLU A 318 38.93 24.34 -40.80
C GLU A 318 39.43 23.24 -39.86
N LEU A 319 38.88 22.03 -39.94
CA LEU A 319 39.32 20.89 -39.13
C LEU A 319 40.70 20.41 -39.60
N ASN A 320 41.62 20.29 -38.64
CA ASN A 320 42.94 19.73 -38.92
C ASN A 320 42.89 18.19 -38.95
N LYS A 321 43.99 17.58 -39.40
CA LYS A 321 44.09 16.13 -39.56
C LYS A 321 43.89 15.34 -38.25
N TYR A 322 44.27 15.88 -37.09
CA TYR A 322 44.08 15.21 -35.80
C TYR A 322 42.64 15.29 -35.32
N GLU A 323 41.99 16.44 -35.51
CA GLU A 323 40.56 16.60 -35.22
C GLU A 323 39.71 15.67 -36.10
N LEU A 324 40.02 15.58 -37.41
CA LEU A 324 39.34 14.65 -38.31
C LEU A 324 39.57 13.19 -37.91
N PHE A 325 40.82 12.81 -37.61
CA PHE A 325 41.14 11.45 -37.17
C PHE A 325 40.42 11.08 -35.87
N VAL A 326 40.51 11.93 -34.85
CA VAL A 326 39.91 11.67 -33.53
C VAL A 326 38.39 11.65 -33.61
N LEU A 327 37.77 12.59 -34.33
CA LEU A 327 36.32 12.62 -34.48
C LEU A 327 35.82 11.39 -35.25
N SER A 328 36.44 11.04 -36.38
CA SER A 328 36.08 9.83 -37.13
C SER A 328 36.26 8.56 -36.30
N ALA A 329 37.39 8.43 -35.59
CA ALA A 329 37.61 7.27 -34.72
C ALA A 329 36.58 7.19 -33.59
N SER A 330 36.21 8.33 -32.99
CA SER A 330 35.20 8.38 -31.93
C SER A 330 33.82 7.98 -32.45
N CYS A 331 33.44 8.38 -33.68
CA CYS A 331 32.19 7.95 -34.32
C CYS A 331 32.11 6.43 -34.56
N TYR A 332 33.23 5.72 -34.64
CA TYR A 332 33.25 4.26 -34.80
C TYR A 332 33.45 3.50 -33.48
N LEU A 333 33.77 4.21 -32.40
CA LEU A 333 34.08 3.62 -31.09
C LEU A 333 33.10 4.07 -30.01
N THR A 334 32.07 4.85 -30.38
CA THR A 334 30.98 5.17 -29.47
C THR A 334 30.26 3.86 -29.11
N ASP A 335 29.94 3.68 -27.84
CA ASP A 335 29.34 2.45 -27.28
C ASP A 335 30.19 1.18 -27.36
N ILE A 336 31.46 1.25 -27.77
CA ILE A 336 32.33 0.06 -27.88
C ILE A 336 32.51 -0.68 -26.55
N GLY A 337 32.36 0.03 -25.41
CA GLY A 337 32.45 -0.54 -24.07
C GLY A 337 31.31 -1.50 -23.72
N VAL A 338 30.23 -1.51 -24.50
CA VAL A 338 29.15 -2.50 -24.38
C VAL A 338 29.57 -3.85 -24.97
N CYS A 339 30.58 -3.88 -25.85
CA CYS A 339 31.09 -5.10 -26.49
C CYS A 339 32.04 -5.89 -25.57
N GLN A 340 31.62 -6.14 -24.33
CA GLN A 340 32.34 -6.89 -23.31
C GLN A 340 31.59 -8.16 -22.89
N ASP A 341 32.29 -9.09 -22.23
CA ASP A 341 31.66 -10.29 -21.63
C ASP A 341 30.80 -9.87 -20.43
N ASP A 342 29.62 -10.46 -20.27
CA ASP A 342 28.67 -10.11 -19.21
C ASP A 342 29.32 -10.10 -17.83
N ARG A 343 30.23 -11.05 -17.54
CA ARG A 343 30.93 -11.08 -16.24
C ARG A 343 31.79 -9.85 -16.00
N LYS A 344 32.46 -9.35 -17.04
CA LYS A 344 33.23 -8.10 -16.94
C LYS A 344 32.32 -6.90 -16.76
N LEU A 345 31.16 -6.87 -17.43
CA LEU A 345 30.16 -5.82 -17.22
C LEU A 345 29.61 -5.84 -15.79
N PHE A 346 29.31 -7.03 -15.25
CA PHE A 346 28.90 -7.21 -13.85
C PHE A 346 29.96 -6.69 -12.86
N ASP A 347 31.24 -7.00 -13.11
CA ASP A 347 32.35 -6.56 -12.26
C ASP A 347 32.59 -5.03 -12.37
N GLU A 348 32.57 -4.46 -13.58
CA GLU A 348 32.81 -3.02 -13.81
C GLU A 348 31.67 -2.13 -13.31
N LEU A 349 30.46 -2.67 -13.23
CA LEU A 349 29.28 -1.98 -12.72
C LEU A 349 29.03 -2.21 -11.22
N ASP A 350 29.86 -3.01 -10.55
CA ASP A 350 29.78 -3.36 -9.12
C ASP A 350 28.38 -3.85 -8.67
N LEU A 351 27.81 -4.76 -9.46
CA LEU A 351 26.39 -5.15 -9.36
C LEU A 351 26.08 -6.24 -8.32
N ASN A 352 26.78 -6.24 -7.19
CA ASN A 352 26.56 -7.22 -6.11
C ASN A 352 25.15 -7.12 -5.46
N TYR A 353 24.37 -6.08 -5.78
CA TYR A 353 23.04 -5.81 -5.24
C TYR A 353 22.06 -5.29 -6.30
N LEU A 354 21.84 -6.05 -7.38
CA LEU A 354 20.72 -5.78 -8.28
C LEU A 354 19.39 -5.95 -7.52
N LEU A 355 18.55 -4.91 -7.54
CA LEU A 355 17.19 -4.99 -7.02
C LEU A 355 16.37 -5.99 -7.85
N PRO A 356 15.31 -6.62 -7.30
CA PRO A 356 14.53 -7.66 -7.99
C PRO A 356 13.92 -7.27 -9.35
N HIS A 357 13.91 -5.97 -9.67
CA HIS A 357 13.33 -5.39 -10.89
C HIS A 357 14.37 -4.71 -11.81
N GLU A 358 15.64 -4.60 -11.38
CA GLU A 358 16.69 -4.00 -12.22
C GLU A 358 17.44 -5.08 -12.99
N SER A 359 17.61 -4.89 -14.32
CA SER A 359 18.42 -5.77 -15.16
C SER A 359 19.86 -5.26 -15.31
N LEU A 360 20.82 -6.15 -15.56
CA LEU A 360 22.21 -5.78 -15.94
C LEU A 360 22.19 -4.73 -17.06
N CYS A 361 21.28 -4.91 -17.99
CA CYS A 361 21.19 -4.14 -19.21
C CYS A 361 20.65 -2.73 -18.98
N ASP A 362 19.79 -2.52 -17.96
CA ASP A 362 19.41 -1.17 -17.53
C ASP A 362 20.61 -0.40 -17.00
N LYS A 363 21.50 -1.06 -16.26
CA LYS A 363 22.74 -0.46 -15.74
C LYS A 363 23.78 -0.21 -16.84
N VAL A 364 23.94 -1.15 -17.78
CA VAL A 364 24.77 -0.95 -18.98
C VAL A 364 24.26 0.25 -19.79
N ARG A 365 22.94 0.36 -19.99
CA ARG A 365 22.32 1.50 -20.70
C ARG A 365 22.55 2.83 -19.99
N GLU A 366 22.53 2.88 -18.66
CA GLU A 366 22.81 4.12 -17.94
C GLU A 366 24.28 4.57 -18.07
N ARG A 367 25.22 3.62 -18.22
CA ARG A 367 26.66 3.87 -18.12
C ARG A 367 27.48 3.51 -19.37
N HIS A 368 26.84 3.21 -20.51
CA HIS A 368 27.51 2.77 -21.75
C HIS A 368 28.63 3.70 -22.24
N HIS A 369 28.47 5.01 -22.04
CA HIS A 369 29.46 6.03 -22.40
C HIS A 369 30.69 5.99 -21.48
N GLU A 370 30.49 5.73 -20.18
CA GLU A 370 31.59 5.52 -19.22
C GLU A 370 32.33 4.20 -19.51
N LEU A 371 31.58 3.14 -19.81
CA LEU A 371 32.13 1.85 -20.21
C LEU A 371 33.01 1.97 -21.46
N SER A 372 32.57 2.77 -22.44
CA SER A 372 33.34 3.01 -23.67
C SER A 372 34.65 3.74 -23.39
N GLN A 373 34.64 4.71 -22.47
CA GLN A 373 35.86 5.38 -22.02
C GLN A 373 36.86 4.38 -21.43
N ALA A 374 36.40 3.58 -20.46
CA ALA A 374 37.22 2.61 -19.76
C ALA A 374 37.79 1.56 -20.73
N PHE A 375 36.94 1.04 -21.62
CA PHE A 375 37.32 0.05 -22.61
C PHE A 375 38.39 0.56 -23.58
N ILE A 376 38.22 1.79 -24.09
CA ILE A 376 39.21 2.40 -25.00
C ILE A 376 40.55 2.60 -24.29
N LEU A 377 40.54 3.09 -23.05
CA LEU A 377 41.78 3.31 -22.28
C LEU A 377 42.48 1.98 -21.94
N GLU A 378 41.75 0.94 -21.58
CA GLU A 378 42.32 -0.39 -21.33
C GLU A 378 42.88 -1.02 -22.62
N ARG A 379 42.17 -0.86 -23.75
CA ARG A 379 42.38 -1.68 -24.96
C ARG A 379 42.80 -0.92 -26.21
N TYR A 380 43.28 0.31 -26.07
CA TYR A 380 43.69 1.14 -27.22
C TYR A 380 44.65 0.41 -28.18
N ARG A 381 45.58 -0.41 -27.66
CA ARG A 381 46.53 -1.21 -28.47
C ARG A 381 45.82 -2.27 -29.31
N SER A 382 44.83 -2.95 -28.72
CA SER A 382 44.02 -3.97 -29.39
C SER A 382 43.16 -3.33 -30.47
N LEU A 383 42.60 -2.15 -30.21
CA LEU A 383 41.83 -1.33 -31.15
C LEU A 383 42.70 -0.64 -32.22
N LYS A 384 44.02 -0.85 -32.23
CA LYS A 384 44.99 -0.18 -33.14
C LYS A 384 44.99 1.34 -33.04
N ILE A 385 44.51 1.89 -31.93
CA ILE A 385 44.59 3.31 -31.64
C ILE A 385 46.04 3.63 -31.27
N PRO A 386 46.70 4.62 -31.90
CA PRO A 386 48.00 5.07 -31.43
C PRO A 386 47.85 5.73 -30.05
N GLU A 387 48.71 5.35 -29.10
CA GLU A 387 48.64 5.75 -27.69
C GLU A 387 48.37 7.24 -27.49
N LYS A 388 49.04 8.10 -28.27
CA LYS A 388 48.91 9.55 -28.19
C LYS A 388 47.52 10.11 -28.49
N TYR A 389 46.64 9.34 -29.13
CA TYR A 389 45.25 9.73 -29.39
C TYR A 389 44.24 9.04 -28.47
N SER A 390 44.67 8.05 -27.68
CA SER A 390 43.77 7.21 -26.88
C SER A 390 42.97 8.01 -25.86
N GLU A 391 43.60 8.95 -25.17
CA GLU A 391 42.94 9.83 -24.20
C GLU A 391 41.87 10.70 -24.88
N ALA A 392 42.23 11.38 -25.98
CA ALA A 392 41.30 12.25 -26.71
C ALA A 392 40.08 11.48 -27.25
N ILE A 393 40.32 10.31 -27.86
CA ILE A 393 39.25 9.44 -28.38
C ILE A 393 38.39 8.91 -27.24
N SER A 394 38.99 8.42 -26.15
CA SER A 394 38.23 7.90 -25.00
C SER A 394 37.34 8.97 -24.35
N LEU A 395 37.83 10.20 -24.25
CA LEU A 395 37.10 11.31 -23.65
C LEU A 395 35.95 11.78 -24.54
N ILE A 396 36.15 11.78 -25.86
CA ILE A 396 35.09 12.14 -26.81
C ILE A 396 34.05 11.02 -26.88
N SER A 397 34.45 9.74 -26.90
CA SER A 397 33.52 8.60 -26.88
C SER A 397 32.76 8.43 -25.55
N SER A 398 33.03 9.24 -24.53
CA SER A 398 32.33 9.21 -23.24
C SER A 398 31.31 10.32 -23.05
N VAL A 399 31.12 11.16 -24.06
CA VAL A 399 30.18 12.28 -24.00
C VAL A 399 28.75 11.80 -24.25
N SER A 400 27.79 12.46 -23.59
CA SER A 400 26.36 12.18 -23.75
C SER A 400 25.56 13.41 -23.35
N LEU A 401 24.23 13.35 -23.45
CA LEU A 401 23.37 14.46 -23.04
C LEU A 401 23.59 14.90 -21.57
N SER A 402 23.97 13.97 -20.67
CA SER A 402 24.23 14.29 -19.25
C SER A 402 25.52 15.11 -19.06
N THR A 403 26.51 14.95 -19.94
CA THR A 403 27.82 15.60 -19.82
C THR A 403 27.90 16.97 -20.50
N VAL A 404 26.82 17.42 -21.16
CA VAL A 404 26.73 18.72 -21.87
C VAL A 404 27.20 19.90 -21.03
N ASN A 405 26.87 19.92 -19.74
CA ASN A 405 27.30 21.00 -18.84
C ASN A 405 28.78 20.88 -18.45
N GLU A 406 29.32 19.66 -18.37
CA GLU A 406 30.72 19.41 -18.03
C GLU A 406 31.69 19.83 -19.13
N ILE A 407 31.25 19.90 -20.38
CA ILE A 407 32.08 20.35 -21.52
C ILE A 407 32.66 21.75 -21.30
N THR A 408 32.04 22.56 -20.43
CA THR A 408 32.56 23.87 -20.03
C THR A 408 33.76 23.82 -19.10
N ASN A 409 34.08 22.66 -18.51
CA ASN A 409 35.25 22.47 -17.66
C ASN A 409 36.52 22.38 -18.51
N SER A 410 37.26 23.49 -18.55
CA SER A 410 38.49 23.62 -19.33
C SER A 410 39.63 22.69 -18.91
N TYR A 411 39.59 22.11 -17.70
CA TYR A 411 40.61 21.14 -17.27
C TYR A 411 40.41 19.77 -17.94
N LYS A 412 39.15 19.33 -18.04
CA LYS A 412 38.77 18.05 -18.65
C LYS A 412 38.63 18.18 -20.17
N TYR A 413 37.89 19.18 -20.64
CA TYR A 413 37.63 19.43 -22.06
C TYR A 413 38.47 20.60 -22.57
N GLN A 414 39.72 20.30 -22.92
CA GLN A 414 40.70 21.32 -23.29
C GLN A 414 40.45 21.89 -24.70
N TRP A 415 40.50 23.22 -24.84
CA TRP A 415 40.43 23.92 -26.13
C TRP A 415 41.59 23.60 -27.08
N GLU A 416 42.73 23.25 -26.50
CA GLU A 416 44.01 23.09 -27.16
C GLU A 416 44.69 21.82 -26.67
N PHE A 417 44.04 20.67 -26.87
CA PHE A 417 44.58 19.38 -26.46
C PHE A 417 45.78 18.99 -27.33
N GLU A 418 46.90 18.72 -26.68
CA GLU A 418 48.18 18.37 -27.31
C GLU A 418 48.35 16.87 -27.36
N VAL A 419 48.35 16.31 -28.58
CA VAL A 419 48.64 14.89 -28.82
C VAL A 419 50.14 14.60 -28.87
N ASP A 420 50.97 15.58 -29.22
CA ASP A 420 52.42 15.46 -29.23
C ASP A 420 53.04 16.85 -29.01
N LYS A 421 54.04 16.94 -28.13
CA LYS A 421 54.71 18.20 -27.77
C LYS A 421 55.43 18.86 -28.96
N PHE A 422 55.72 18.10 -30.01
CA PHE A 422 56.42 18.58 -31.21
C PHE A 422 55.49 18.90 -32.38
N GLU A 423 54.19 18.61 -32.27
CA GLU A 423 53.21 18.87 -33.33
C GLU A 423 52.54 20.24 -33.14
N ARG A 424 52.30 20.96 -34.24
CA ARG A 424 51.72 22.32 -34.20
C ARG A 424 50.20 22.31 -34.13
N ASP A 425 49.55 21.31 -34.71
CA ASP A 425 48.10 21.22 -34.74
C ASP A 425 47.59 20.62 -33.42
N LYS A 426 46.62 21.29 -32.81
CA LYS A 426 46.00 20.89 -31.53
C LYS A 426 44.55 20.51 -31.75
N ILE A 427 43.97 19.73 -30.83
CA ILE A 427 42.59 19.24 -30.92
C ILE A 427 41.68 20.11 -30.04
N CYS A 428 40.57 20.60 -30.61
CA CYS A 428 39.54 21.30 -29.86
C CYS A 428 38.51 20.32 -29.29
N ILE A 429 38.79 19.78 -28.09
CA ILE A 429 37.93 18.74 -27.49
C ILE A 429 36.48 19.20 -27.30
N PRO A 430 36.17 20.43 -26.80
CA PRO A 430 34.78 20.88 -26.67
C PRO A 430 33.98 20.85 -27.98
N LEU A 431 34.63 21.21 -29.10
CA LEU A 431 33.98 21.21 -30.42
C LEU A 431 33.63 19.77 -30.83
N LEU A 432 34.59 18.84 -30.73
CA LEU A 432 34.36 17.46 -31.12
C LEU A 432 33.33 16.77 -30.22
N ALA A 433 33.35 17.08 -28.92
CA ALA A 433 32.34 16.62 -27.96
C ALA A 433 30.93 17.07 -28.35
N PHE A 434 30.72 18.37 -28.65
CA PHE A 434 29.41 18.86 -29.08
C PHE A 434 28.96 18.25 -30.41
N ILE A 435 29.89 18.06 -31.36
CA ILE A 435 29.58 17.41 -32.64
C ILE A 435 29.09 15.98 -32.41
N LEU A 436 29.74 15.21 -31.54
CA LEU A 436 29.35 13.83 -31.27
C LEU A 436 28.01 13.74 -30.52
N ILE A 437 27.79 14.58 -29.49
CA ILE A 437 26.49 14.65 -28.79
C ILE A 437 25.36 15.01 -29.75
N LEU A 438 25.58 16.00 -30.62
CA LEU A 438 24.58 16.37 -31.62
C LEU A 438 24.38 15.23 -32.62
N GLY A 439 25.44 14.51 -33.01
CA GLY A 439 25.36 13.33 -33.86
C GLY A 439 24.43 12.27 -33.29
N ASP A 440 24.66 11.89 -32.03
CA ASP A 440 23.85 10.89 -31.32
C ASP A 440 22.39 11.35 -31.13
N LEU A 441 22.18 12.63 -30.77
CA LEU A 441 20.83 13.16 -30.61
C LEU A 441 20.05 13.25 -31.92
N LEU A 442 20.74 13.58 -33.02
CA LEU A 442 20.18 13.68 -34.37
C LEU A 442 20.02 12.34 -35.06
N ASP A 443 20.68 11.29 -34.56
CA ASP A 443 20.43 9.92 -34.96
C ASP A 443 19.08 9.46 -34.41
N ILE A 444 18.04 10.09 -34.95
CA ILE A 444 16.64 9.68 -34.84
C ILE A 444 16.37 8.73 -36.01
N ASP A 445 17.22 7.73 -36.16
CA ASP A 445 16.91 6.59 -37.00
C ASP A 445 16.04 5.62 -36.21
N PHE A 446 15.38 4.74 -36.96
CA PHE A 446 14.53 3.67 -36.46
C PHE A 446 15.17 2.95 -35.26
N THR A 447 16.49 2.71 -35.30
CA THR A 447 17.33 2.00 -34.32
C THR A 447 17.59 2.69 -32.97
N ASN A 448 17.30 4.00 -32.82
CA ASN A 448 17.49 4.76 -31.57
C ASN A 448 16.16 5.24 -30.95
N THR A 449 15.01 4.75 -31.45
CA THR A 449 13.68 5.21 -31.00
C THR A 449 13.26 4.63 -29.63
N GLU A 450 13.81 3.49 -29.21
CA GLU A 450 13.50 2.89 -27.90
C GLU A 450 13.99 3.73 -26.72
N THR A 451 15.19 4.31 -26.78
CA THR A 451 15.69 5.21 -25.71
C THR A 451 14.79 6.42 -25.52
N ILE A 452 14.13 6.88 -26.58
CA ILE A 452 13.18 8.00 -26.55
C ILE A 452 11.88 7.58 -25.85
N LEU A 453 11.43 6.35 -26.08
CA LEU A 453 10.13 5.87 -25.63
C LEU A 453 10.10 5.32 -24.20
N LYS A 454 11.25 4.88 -23.65
CA LYS A 454 11.32 4.27 -22.30
C LYS A 454 10.77 5.18 -21.20
N LYS A 455 10.83 6.50 -21.38
CA LYS A 455 10.27 7.48 -20.44
C LYS A 455 8.74 7.44 -20.34
N TYR A 456 8.09 6.90 -21.38
CA TYR A 456 6.64 6.96 -21.56
C TYR A 456 6.00 5.57 -21.60
N VAL A 457 6.80 4.53 -21.87
CA VAL A 457 6.37 3.13 -21.94
C VAL A 457 7.36 2.27 -21.17
N GLU A 458 6.87 1.53 -20.18
CA GLU A 458 7.65 0.48 -19.53
C GLU A 458 7.79 -0.70 -20.49
N PHE A 459 9.03 -0.97 -20.90
CA PHE A 459 9.34 -2.14 -21.69
C PHE A 459 9.70 -3.30 -20.76
N SER A 460 8.77 -4.21 -20.50
CA SER A 460 9.07 -5.42 -19.71
C SER A 460 9.80 -6.52 -20.48
N ASP A 461 10.13 -6.34 -21.77
CA ASP A 461 10.68 -7.40 -22.64
C ASP A 461 11.18 -6.92 -24.03
N PHE A 462 11.91 -7.78 -24.75
CA PHE A 462 12.43 -7.51 -26.10
C PHE A 462 11.34 -7.42 -27.17
N LEU A 463 10.27 -8.18 -26.97
CA LEU A 463 9.31 -8.57 -27.97
C LEU A 463 8.29 -7.46 -28.27
N THR A 464 7.77 -6.82 -27.23
CA THR A 464 6.88 -5.66 -27.36
C THR A 464 7.66 -4.40 -27.64
N SER A 465 8.93 -4.36 -27.22
CA SER A 465 9.89 -3.43 -27.79
C SER A 465 9.82 -3.64 -29.31
N LYS A 466 10.18 -4.84 -29.84
CA LYS A 466 10.23 -5.19 -31.28
C LYS A 466 8.96 -4.79 -32.08
N LEU A 467 7.76 -5.01 -31.55
CA LEU A 467 6.51 -4.61 -32.23
C LEU A 467 6.30 -3.11 -32.29
N LEU A 468 6.60 -2.39 -31.21
CA LEU A 468 6.55 -0.95 -31.22
C LEU A 468 7.59 -0.40 -32.19
N TRP A 469 8.76 -1.05 -32.29
CA TRP A 469 9.73 -0.75 -33.35
C TRP A 469 9.12 -1.01 -34.72
N GLU A 470 8.65 -2.21 -35.08
CA GLU A 470 8.09 -2.49 -36.41
C GLU A 470 6.91 -1.56 -36.78
N GLU A 471 6.09 -1.16 -35.80
CA GLU A 471 5.02 -0.18 -35.98
C GLU A 471 5.59 1.25 -36.22
N VAL A 472 6.64 1.64 -35.51
CA VAL A 472 7.43 2.86 -35.74
C VAL A 472 8.08 2.87 -37.13
N GLU A 473 8.70 1.76 -37.53
CA GLU A 473 9.43 1.53 -38.79
C GLU A 473 8.53 1.77 -40.01
N ASN A 474 7.25 1.44 -39.87
CA ASN A 474 6.24 1.59 -40.92
C ASN A 474 5.54 2.96 -40.94
N LEU A 475 5.62 3.73 -39.84
CA LEU A 475 4.82 4.95 -39.65
C LEU A 475 5.62 6.25 -39.69
N ILE A 476 6.95 6.19 -39.53
CA ILE A 476 7.81 7.37 -39.43
C ILE A 476 8.65 7.56 -40.68
N GLN A 477 8.37 8.64 -41.43
CA GLN A 477 9.28 9.15 -42.46
C GLN A 477 9.95 10.42 -41.95
N ILE A 478 11.02 10.28 -41.16
CA ILE A 478 11.90 11.41 -40.84
C ILE A 478 12.99 11.46 -41.90
N SER A 479 13.02 12.54 -42.68
CA SER A 479 14.19 12.79 -43.54
C SER A 479 15.38 13.21 -42.66
N PRO A 480 16.62 12.77 -42.98
CA PRO A 480 17.81 13.33 -42.36
C PRO A 480 17.71 14.86 -42.43
N PRO A 481 18.05 15.58 -41.36
CA PRO A 481 17.87 17.02 -41.37
C PRO A 481 18.61 17.63 -42.55
N SER A 482 17.90 18.31 -43.44
CA SER A 482 18.55 19.08 -44.51
C SER A 482 19.13 20.34 -43.88
N HIS A 483 20.45 20.47 -43.93
CA HIS A 483 21.14 21.70 -43.57
C HIS A 483 21.12 22.63 -44.80
N ASP A 484 20.35 23.70 -44.69
CA ASP A 484 20.32 24.79 -45.65
C ASP A 484 20.27 26.12 -44.89
N ASN A 485 21.27 26.98 -45.09
CA ASN A 485 21.40 28.28 -44.43
C ASN A 485 21.28 28.22 -42.88
N GLY A 486 21.95 27.26 -42.24
CA GLY A 486 22.00 27.12 -40.79
C GLY A 486 20.70 26.65 -40.11
N ARG A 487 19.76 26.12 -40.88
CA ARG A 487 18.49 25.55 -40.38
C ARG A 487 18.52 24.03 -40.44
N LEU A 488 18.05 23.41 -39.37
CA LEU A 488 17.86 21.99 -39.23
C LEU A 488 16.36 21.69 -39.31
N LYS A 489 15.91 20.97 -40.34
CA LYS A 489 14.49 20.69 -40.58
C LYS A 489 14.12 19.26 -40.18
N PHE A 490 13.18 19.12 -39.24
CA PHE A 490 12.50 17.84 -38.96
C PHE A 490 11.19 17.79 -39.76
N GLN A 491 11.09 16.84 -40.67
CA GLN A 491 9.93 16.64 -41.54
C GLN A 491 9.46 15.19 -41.45
N GLY A 492 8.15 14.96 -41.37
CA GLY A 492 7.54 13.63 -41.28
C GLY A 492 6.09 13.68 -40.79
N GLU A 493 5.45 12.52 -40.65
CA GLU A 493 4.11 12.37 -40.07
C GLU A 493 4.17 11.40 -38.88
N ILE A 494 3.54 11.75 -37.74
CA ILE A 494 3.49 10.92 -36.54
C ILE A 494 2.05 10.88 -35.99
N ASN A 495 1.43 9.70 -36.06
CA ASN A 495 0.06 9.46 -35.62
C ASN A 495 -0.07 8.74 -34.27
N ASN A 496 1.06 8.54 -33.56
CA ASN A 496 1.10 7.98 -32.21
C ASN A 496 1.52 9.05 -31.19
N GLN A 497 0.75 9.20 -30.11
CA GLN A 497 0.93 10.28 -29.12
C GLN A 497 2.23 10.14 -28.33
N ILE A 498 2.60 8.91 -27.96
CA ILE A 498 3.78 8.62 -27.15
C ILE A 498 5.04 8.92 -27.96
N LEU A 499 5.09 8.48 -29.21
CA LEU A 499 6.16 8.80 -30.15
C LEU A 499 6.27 10.30 -30.41
N PHE A 500 5.14 10.99 -30.61
CA PHE A 500 5.13 12.42 -30.82
C PHE A 500 5.70 13.18 -29.60
N LEU A 501 5.35 12.75 -28.38
CA LEU A 501 5.90 13.31 -27.13
C LEU A 501 7.42 13.07 -27.04
N GLY A 502 7.87 11.84 -27.24
CA GLY A 502 9.27 11.48 -27.17
C GLY A 502 10.15 12.22 -28.19
N ILE A 503 9.72 12.27 -29.47
CA ILE A 503 10.43 13.00 -30.53
C ILE A 503 10.43 14.51 -30.24
N SER A 504 9.32 15.06 -29.74
CA SER A 504 9.26 16.47 -29.34
C SER A 504 10.25 16.79 -28.22
N GLU A 505 10.37 15.93 -27.21
CA GLU A 505 11.34 16.08 -26.13
C GLU A 505 12.80 15.97 -26.63
N ARG A 506 13.06 15.07 -27.59
CA ARG A 506 14.36 14.94 -28.25
C ARG A 506 14.72 16.22 -29.02
N ILE A 507 13.79 16.78 -29.79
CA ILE A 507 13.96 18.07 -30.49
C ILE A 507 14.30 19.18 -29.51
N GLU A 508 13.60 19.27 -28.37
CA GLU A 508 13.91 20.25 -27.33
C GLU A 508 15.29 20.03 -26.70
N SER A 509 15.72 18.78 -26.54
CA SER A 509 17.06 18.44 -26.06
C SER A 509 18.14 18.92 -27.06
N ILE A 510 17.93 18.72 -28.36
CA ILE A 510 18.82 19.21 -29.42
C ILE A 510 18.90 20.75 -29.38
N ARG A 511 17.77 21.46 -29.20
CA ARG A 511 17.76 22.93 -29.06
C ARG A 511 18.63 23.38 -27.89
N LYS A 512 18.52 22.72 -26.74
CA LYS A 512 19.35 23.02 -25.55
C LYS A 512 20.84 22.80 -25.83
N VAL A 513 21.20 21.70 -26.48
CA VAL A 513 22.60 21.40 -26.83
C VAL A 513 23.15 22.41 -27.83
N ILE A 514 22.42 22.77 -28.89
CA ILE A 514 22.83 23.81 -29.84
C ILE A 514 23.06 25.15 -29.10
N SER A 515 22.12 25.56 -28.25
CA SER A 515 22.27 26.79 -27.47
C SER A 515 23.50 26.75 -26.57
N LYS A 516 23.79 25.61 -25.94
CA LYS A 516 24.95 25.47 -25.05
C LYS A 516 26.26 25.41 -25.83
N CYS A 517 26.25 24.73 -26.97
CA CYS A 517 27.36 24.69 -27.92
C CYS A 517 27.73 26.10 -28.37
N ASP A 518 26.76 26.89 -28.82
CA ASP A 518 26.96 28.28 -29.23
C ASP A 518 27.51 29.16 -28.08
N GLU A 519 26.96 29.02 -26.87
CA GLU A 519 27.45 29.75 -25.69
C GLU A 519 28.91 29.41 -25.35
N THR A 520 29.27 28.13 -25.51
CA THR A 520 30.59 27.61 -25.13
C THR A 520 31.62 27.94 -26.20
N LEU A 521 31.34 27.63 -27.47
CA LEU A 521 32.25 27.83 -28.60
C LEU A 521 32.53 29.31 -28.90
N ARG A 522 31.65 30.25 -28.53
CA ARG A 522 31.96 31.70 -28.58
C ARG A 522 33.15 32.11 -27.72
N LYS A 523 33.49 31.32 -26.70
CA LYS A 523 34.63 31.55 -25.81
C LYS A 523 35.91 30.90 -26.35
N ASN A 524 35.83 30.21 -27.49
CA ASN A 524 36.95 29.52 -28.12
C ASN A 524 37.98 30.52 -28.69
N PRO A 525 39.27 30.40 -28.35
CA PRO A 525 40.32 31.25 -28.93
C PRO A 525 40.46 31.12 -30.46
N LYS A 526 40.01 30.02 -31.08
CA LYS A 526 40.07 29.79 -32.54
C LYS A 526 38.76 30.07 -33.29
N ASN A 527 37.70 30.49 -32.58
CA ASN A 527 36.40 30.88 -33.16
C ASN A 527 35.71 29.84 -34.08
N LYS A 528 36.07 28.56 -33.99
CA LYS A 528 35.36 27.49 -34.73
C LYS A 528 33.94 27.33 -34.20
N THR A 529 32.96 27.26 -35.09
CA THR A 529 31.54 27.12 -34.74
C THR A 529 30.83 26.07 -35.59
N ILE A 530 29.78 25.47 -35.03
CA ILE A 530 28.82 24.65 -35.79
C ILE A 530 27.81 25.59 -36.46
N ASP A 531 27.49 25.32 -37.72
CA ASP A 531 26.62 26.20 -38.54
C ASP A 531 25.12 26.00 -38.27
N ILE A 532 24.74 25.03 -37.44
CA ILE A 532 23.34 24.81 -37.06
C ILE A 532 22.89 25.89 -36.07
N LYS A 533 21.94 26.73 -36.45
CA LYS A 533 21.41 27.85 -35.65
C LYS A 533 19.94 27.73 -35.27
N PHE A 534 19.13 27.09 -36.11
CA PHE A 534 17.69 26.99 -35.88
C PHE A 534 17.17 25.58 -36.14
N ILE A 535 16.10 25.21 -35.44
CA ILE A 535 15.38 23.96 -35.67
C ILE A 535 13.94 24.25 -36.09
N ASP A 536 13.61 23.87 -37.32
CA ASP A 536 12.26 23.90 -37.86
C ASP A 536 11.61 22.52 -37.62
N ASN A 537 10.52 22.48 -36.84
CA ASN A 537 9.74 21.26 -36.59
C ASN A 537 8.47 21.29 -37.45
N GLU A 538 8.49 20.58 -38.57
CA GLU A 538 7.41 20.47 -39.54
C GLU A 538 6.68 19.11 -39.45
N ILE A 539 6.83 18.38 -38.34
CA ILE A 539 6.18 17.08 -38.16
C ILE A 539 4.65 17.27 -38.13
N ALA A 540 3.94 16.55 -39.00
CA ALA A 540 2.48 16.47 -39.00
C ALA A 540 2.01 15.49 -37.92
N SER A 541 1.06 15.90 -37.08
CA SER A 541 0.51 15.05 -36.03
C SER A 541 -0.85 15.59 -35.54
N PRO A 542 -1.82 14.73 -35.16
CA PRO A 542 -3.04 15.17 -34.50
C PRO A 542 -2.82 15.66 -33.06
N PHE A 543 -1.64 15.44 -32.45
CA PHE A 543 -1.35 15.72 -31.03
C PHE A 543 -0.63 17.05 -30.77
N LYS A 544 -0.72 18.04 -31.67
CA LYS A 544 0.01 19.33 -31.55
C LYS A 544 -0.39 20.21 -30.35
N ASN A 545 -1.53 19.94 -29.71
CA ASN A 545 -2.02 20.71 -28.57
C ASN A 545 -1.53 20.07 -27.25
N ASN A 546 -0.38 20.53 -26.74
CA ASN A 546 0.17 20.04 -25.49
C ASN A 546 -0.43 20.78 -24.28
N PHE A 547 -1.15 20.06 -23.43
CA PHE A 547 -1.59 20.52 -22.10
C PHE A 547 -0.87 19.69 -21.04
N GLY A 548 0.01 20.31 -20.27
CA GLY A 548 0.69 19.67 -19.14
C GLY A 548 -0.01 19.94 -17.81
N PHE A 549 0.16 19.04 -16.84
CA PHE A 549 -0.13 19.37 -15.45
C PHE A 549 0.92 20.35 -14.94
N SER A 550 0.46 21.42 -14.30
CA SER A 550 1.29 22.41 -13.63
C SER A 550 1.04 22.35 -12.13
N LEU A 551 2.12 22.39 -11.36
CA LEU A 551 2.04 22.49 -9.91
C LEU A 551 2.08 23.96 -9.51
N GLU A 552 1.07 24.40 -8.75
CA GLU A 552 1.03 25.74 -8.18
C GLU A 552 1.70 25.74 -6.80
N TYR A 553 2.88 26.37 -6.71
CA TYR A 553 3.69 26.42 -5.50
C TYR A 553 2.92 26.95 -4.28
N GLU A 554 2.13 28.02 -4.45
CA GLU A 554 1.34 28.61 -3.37
C GLU A 554 0.29 27.64 -2.80
N HIS A 555 -0.39 26.86 -3.67
CA HIS A 555 -1.37 25.87 -3.23
C HIS A 555 -0.72 24.68 -2.54
N ILE A 556 0.44 24.22 -3.03
CA ILE A 556 1.22 23.16 -2.37
C ILE A 556 1.64 23.60 -0.97
N LEU A 557 2.22 24.79 -0.85
CA LEU A 557 2.56 25.37 0.45
C LEU A 557 1.33 25.49 1.35
N SER A 558 0.22 26.05 0.88
CA SER A 558 -0.99 26.18 1.71
C SER A 558 -1.56 24.84 2.17
N THR A 559 -1.34 23.75 1.42
CA THR A 559 -1.79 22.41 1.76
C THR A 559 -0.90 21.79 2.84
N PHE A 560 0.42 21.95 2.73
CA PHE A 560 1.39 21.46 3.72
C PHE A 560 1.47 22.35 4.97
N LEU A 561 1.25 23.66 4.84
CA LEU A 561 1.30 24.66 5.91
C LEU A 561 -0.06 24.94 6.56
N GLY A 562 -1.15 24.44 5.96
CA GLY A 562 -2.50 24.68 6.43
C GLY A 562 -2.85 23.84 7.67
N LYS A 563 -3.79 24.34 8.49
CA LYS A 563 -4.38 23.65 9.66
C LYS A 563 -5.07 22.30 9.36
N LYS A 564 -5.00 21.81 8.12
CA LYS A 564 -5.59 20.54 7.68
C LYS A 564 -4.70 19.34 7.94
N ILE A 565 -3.37 19.49 7.90
CA ILE A 565 -2.41 18.39 8.15
C ILE A 565 -1.79 18.54 9.55
N TYR A 566 -1.34 19.74 9.90
CA TYR A 566 -0.72 20.01 11.20
C TYR A 566 -1.64 20.83 12.09
N LYS A 567 -1.86 20.35 13.32
CA LYS A 567 -2.75 20.96 14.30
C LYS A 567 -2.05 21.93 15.26
N ASP A 568 -0.72 21.87 15.34
CA ASP A 568 0.08 22.52 16.38
C ASP A 568 1.29 23.28 15.81
N GLU A 569 1.55 24.48 16.32
CA GLU A 569 2.67 25.37 15.96
C GLU A 569 4.02 24.76 16.34
N TYR A 570 4.04 23.88 17.35
CA TYR A 570 5.26 23.18 17.79
C TYR A 570 5.80 22.16 16.77
N ILE A 571 5.06 21.86 15.69
CA ILE A 571 5.55 20.96 14.63
C ILE A 571 6.81 21.48 13.95
N GLY A 572 6.94 22.79 13.74
CA GLY A 572 8.14 23.38 13.16
C GLY A 572 9.37 23.12 14.03
N ILE A 573 9.18 23.13 15.36
CA ILE A 573 10.21 22.82 16.36
C ILE A 573 10.57 21.33 16.29
N ARG A 574 9.56 20.45 16.15
CA ARG A 574 9.77 19.02 15.98
C ARG A 574 10.61 18.71 14.74
N GLU A 575 10.26 19.28 13.59
CA GLU A 575 10.94 19.00 12.32
C GLU A 575 12.39 19.50 12.32
N VAL A 576 12.66 20.70 12.85
CA VAL A 576 14.03 21.22 12.87
C VAL A 576 14.95 20.39 13.79
N ILE A 577 14.44 19.91 14.93
CA ILE A 577 15.21 19.05 15.84
C ILE A 577 15.37 17.64 15.26
N GLN A 578 14.35 17.09 14.59
CA GLN A 578 14.47 15.80 13.90
C GLN A 578 15.53 15.83 12.79
N ASN A 579 15.57 16.90 11.99
CA ASN A 579 16.58 17.06 10.95
C ASN A 579 18.00 17.15 11.57
N ALA A 580 18.14 17.82 12.72
CA ALA A 580 19.38 17.86 13.48
C ALA A 580 19.79 16.46 14.00
N ILE A 581 18.84 15.68 14.53
CA ILE A 581 19.06 14.29 14.97
C ILE A 581 19.55 13.43 13.81
N ASP A 582 18.87 13.48 12.66
CA ASP A 582 19.24 12.69 11.48
C ASP A 582 20.62 13.06 10.93
N ALA A 583 20.98 14.35 10.94
CA ALA A 583 22.29 14.82 10.53
C ALA A 583 23.42 14.31 11.45
N CYS A 584 23.18 14.27 12.76
CA CYS A 584 24.11 13.74 13.75
C CYS A 584 24.24 12.22 13.66
N LEU A 585 23.13 11.47 13.58
CA LEU A 585 23.16 10.00 13.44
C LEU A 585 23.89 9.57 12.17
N LEU A 586 23.64 10.24 11.04
CA LEU A 586 24.36 9.95 9.80
C LEU A 586 25.86 10.18 9.96
N ARG A 587 26.27 11.27 10.61
CA ARG A 587 27.69 11.55 10.87
C ARG A 587 28.34 10.47 11.73
N GLU A 588 27.64 10.02 12.78
CA GLU A 588 28.09 8.93 13.66
C GLU A 588 28.31 7.62 12.91
N THR A 589 27.50 7.32 11.88
CA THR A 589 27.72 6.11 11.05
C THR A 589 28.91 6.20 10.10
N ILE A 590 29.41 7.40 9.82
CA ILE A 590 30.49 7.65 8.84
C ILE A 590 31.84 7.84 9.53
N GLU A 591 31.87 8.44 10.73
CA GLU A 591 33.11 8.70 11.45
C GLU A 591 33.59 7.51 12.28
N GLU A 592 34.87 7.15 12.12
CA GLU A 592 35.55 6.11 12.91
C GLU A 592 36.13 6.63 14.24
N GLU A 593 36.26 7.96 14.40
CA GLU A 593 36.74 8.59 15.64
C GLU A 593 35.62 8.77 16.69
N VAL A 594 35.99 9.13 17.93
CA VAL A 594 35.03 9.40 19.02
C VAL A 594 34.29 10.72 18.74
N TYR A 595 33.32 10.67 17.85
CA TYR A 595 32.34 11.73 17.62
C TYR A 595 31.30 11.73 18.76
N GLN A 596 31.05 12.91 19.35
CA GLN A 596 29.99 13.09 20.34
C GLN A 596 28.87 13.94 19.72
N PRO A 597 27.74 13.33 19.31
CA PRO A 597 26.64 14.08 18.71
C PRO A 597 25.98 15.00 19.74
N GLU A 598 25.72 16.25 19.33
CA GLU A 598 25.16 17.28 20.19
C GLU A 598 24.29 18.25 19.40
N ILE A 599 23.13 18.56 19.97
CA ILE A 599 22.18 19.56 19.47
C ILE A 599 22.01 20.61 20.56
N THR A 600 22.04 21.88 20.18
CA THR A 600 21.78 23.03 21.06
C THR A 600 20.54 23.76 20.58
N VAL A 601 19.62 24.05 21.50
CA VAL A 601 18.41 24.83 21.26
C VAL A 601 18.41 26.07 22.14
N GLU A 602 18.15 27.23 21.53
CA GLU A 602 18.13 28.53 22.20
C GLU A 602 16.94 29.36 21.72
N LEU A 603 16.29 30.07 22.65
CA LEU A 603 15.26 31.06 22.39
C LEU A 603 15.76 32.42 22.89
N ASP A 604 16.07 33.33 21.97
CA ASP A 604 16.50 34.70 22.27
C ASP A 604 15.40 35.68 21.83
N GLY A 605 14.56 36.12 22.78
CA GLY A 605 13.35 36.87 22.46
C GLY A 605 12.42 36.06 21.55
N ASP A 606 12.13 36.60 20.37
CA ASP A 606 11.31 35.94 19.34
C ASP A 606 12.16 35.18 18.30
N LEU A 607 13.42 34.83 18.62
CA LEU A 607 14.31 34.10 17.73
C LEU A 607 14.63 32.72 18.27
N LEU A 608 14.13 31.67 17.59
CA LEU A 608 14.51 30.28 17.87
C LEU A 608 15.77 29.92 17.08
N ILE A 609 16.78 29.41 17.77
CA ILE A 609 18.06 28.98 17.20
C ILE A 609 18.27 27.51 17.50
N VAL A 610 18.51 26.72 16.46
CA VAL A 610 18.83 25.29 16.59
C VAL A 610 20.17 25.04 15.90
N LYS A 611 21.14 24.52 16.65
CA LYS A 611 22.49 24.20 16.19
C LYS A 611 22.74 22.70 16.39
N ASP A 612 23.22 22.03 15.35
CA ASP A 612 23.74 20.67 15.42
C ASP A 612 25.22 20.63 15.02
N ASN A 613 25.92 19.63 15.53
CA ASN A 613 27.23 19.25 15.05
C ASN A 613 27.16 18.04 14.10
N GLY A 614 26.09 17.89 13.33
CA GLY A 614 25.88 16.77 12.40
C GLY A 614 26.74 16.85 11.14
N ILE A 615 26.38 16.09 10.10
CA ILE A 615 27.17 15.99 8.85
C ILE A 615 27.20 17.28 8.03
N GLY A 616 26.21 18.16 8.21
CA GLY A 616 26.03 19.39 7.42
C GLY A 616 25.58 19.15 5.98
N MET A 617 25.55 20.21 5.17
CA MET A 617 25.15 20.14 3.76
C MET A 617 26.19 20.82 2.87
N ASP A 618 26.53 20.17 1.75
CA ASP A 618 27.34 20.77 0.69
C ASP A 618 26.46 21.29 -0.46
N ARG A 619 27.09 21.78 -1.53
CA ARG A 619 26.38 22.30 -2.71
C ARG A 619 25.49 21.25 -3.38
N HIS A 620 25.91 19.99 -3.39
CA HIS A 620 25.13 18.90 -4.00
C HIS A 620 23.90 18.61 -3.13
N ILE A 621 24.08 18.45 -1.82
CA ILE A 621 22.98 18.21 -0.87
C ILE A 621 21.95 19.34 -0.94
N LEU A 622 22.42 20.59 -0.96
CA LEU A 622 21.56 21.77 -1.05
C LEU A 622 20.71 21.77 -2.33
N LYS A 623 21.29 21.38 -3.47
CA LYS A 623 20.62 21.44 -4.77
C LYS A 623 19.71 20.24 -5.05
N GLU A 624 20.15 19.04 -4.70
CA GLU A 624 19.46 17.81 -5.12
C GLU A 624 18.46 17.30 -4.09
N TYR A 625 18.58 17.72 -2.82
CA TYR A 625 17.70 17.27 -1.74
C TYR A 625 17.01 18.43 -1.04
N PHE A 626 17.76 19.38 -0.49
CA PHE A 626 17.17 20.48 0.28
C PHE A 626 16.28 21.40 -0.58
N ALA A 627 16.67 21.69 -1.84
CA ALA A 627 15.88 22.53 -2.75
C ALA A 627 14.69 21.82 -3.43
N LYS A 628 14.57 20.49 -3.31
CA LYS A 628 13.56 19.71 -4.06
C LYS A 628 12.49 19.16 -3.10
N ILE A 629 11.25 19.56 -3.34
CA ILE A 629 10.08 19.04 -2.62
C ILE A 629 9.97 17.52 -2.83
N GLY A 630 9.80 16.77 -1.75
CA GLY A 630 9.54 15.33 -1.80
C GLY A 630 10.78 14.46 -1.98
N ARG A 631 11.98 15.04 -1.99
CA ARG A 631 13.25 14.30 -1.92
C ARG A 631 13.87 14.41 -0.53
N SER A 632 14.34 13.29 -0.01
CA SER A 632 15.08 13.21 1.25
C SER A 632 16.40 12.53 1.00
N TYR A 633 17.51 13.19 1.41
CA TYR A 633 18.85 12.60 1.31
C TYR A 633 18.91 11.24 2.01
N TYR A 634 18.22 11.11 3.14
CA TYR A 634 18.26 9.91 3.96
C TYR A 634 17.49 8.74 3.34
N ARG A 635 16.35 9.01 2.68
CA ARG A 635 15.57 7.99 1.97
C ARG A 635 16.29 7.52 0.71
N ASP A 636 16.69 8.47 -0.14
CA ASP A 636 17.23 8.16 -1.45
C ASP A 636 18.61 7.46 -1.37
N ASN A 637 19.33 7.62 -0.26
CA ASN A 637 20.59 6.92 0.01
C ASN A 637 20.47 5.76 1.02
N ASN A 638 19.25 5.31 1.35
CA ASN A 638 18.99 4.19 2.27
C ASN A 638 19.73 4.31 3.63
N VAL A 639 19.81 5.52 4.18
CA VAL A 639 20.50 5.77 5.45
C VAL A 639 19.73 5.08 6.57
N LYS A 640 20.32 4.00 7.12
CA LYS A 640 19.83 3.31 8.31
C LYS A 640 19.74 4.31 9.47
N ASN A 641 18.72 4.17 10.31
CA ASN A 641 18.50 5.00 11.51
C ASN A 641 17.91 6.42 11.31
N SER A 642 17.60 6.85 10.07
CA SER A 642 16.96 8.16 9.80
C SER A 642 15.44 8.25 10.06
N ILE A 643 14.97 9.34 10.66
CA ILE A 643 13.58 9.62 11.05
C ILE A 643 12.83 10.39 9.94
N GLY A 644 13.54 11.23 9.17
CA GLY A 644 13.02 12.07 8.10
C GLY A 644 12.86 11.36 6.75
N GLN A 645 11.63 10.89 6.46
CA GLN A 645 11.37 10.16 5.22
C GLN A 645 10.83 11.06 4.09
N PHE A 646 9.92 12.01 4.36
CA PHE A 646 9.05 12.61 3.33
C PHE A 646 9.65 13.73 2.46
N GLY A 647 10.77 14.35 2.85
CA GLY A 647 11.36 15.45 2.05
C GLY A 647 10.52 16.73 1.98
N VAL A 648 9.65 16.96 2.98
CA VAL A 648 8.81 18.16 3.11
C VAL A 648 8.99 18.91 4.45
N GLY A 649 9.78 18.36 5.38
CA GLY A 649 9.87 18.86 6.76
C GLY A 649 10.39 20.31 6.88
N VAL A 650 11.23 20.77 5.96
CA VAL A 650 11.73 22.16 5.94
C VAL A 650 10.59 23.16 5.75
N TYR A 651 9.51 22.79 5.05
CA TYR A 651 8.36 23.68 4.88
C TYR A 651 7.64 23.92 6.21
N ALA A 652 7.63 22.96 7.14
CA ALA A 652 7.02 23.15 8.46
C ALA A 652 7.65 24.31 9.25
N TYR A 653 8.87 24.75 8.90
CA TYR A 653 9.49 25.93 9.51
C TYR A 653 8.65 27.18 9.27
N PHE A 654 7.95 27.27 8.13
CA PHE A 654 7.07 28.41 7.82
C PHE A 654 5.80 28.47 8.66
N MET A 655 5.52 27.42 9.45
CA MET A 655 4.52 27.50 10.52
C MET A 655 5.00 28.36 11.68
N LEU A 656 6.30 28.49 11.90
CA LEU A 656 6.89 29.33 12.95
C LEU A 656 7.31 30.71 12.46
N CYS A 657 7.80 30.84 11.22
CA CYS A 657 8.45 32.05 10.71
C CYS A 657 8.01 32.37 9.26
N ASP A 658 8.16 33.62 8.80
CA ASP A 658 7.97 33.94 7.38
C ASP A 658 9.26 33.75 6.55
N HIS A 659 10.39 33.72 7.23
CA HIS A 659 11.71 33.48 6.66
C HIS A 659 12.62 32.88 7.72
N PHE A 660 13.64 32.14 7.29
CA PHE A 660 14.65 31.59 8.19
C PHE A 660 16.04 31.60 7.53
N THR A 661 17.08 31.58 8.34
CA THR A 661 18.47 31.55 7.88
C THR A 661 19.09 30.21 8.26
N ILE A 662 19.85 29.63 7.33
CA ILE A 662 20.67 28.45 7.56
C ILE A 662 22.12 28.81 7.31
N GLU A 663 22.99 28.30 8.16
CA GLU A 663 24.42 28.21 7.92
C GLU A 663 24.80 26.74 8.08
N THR A 664 25.64 26.19 7.22
CA THR A 664 25.91 24.74 7.18
C THR A 664 27.28 24.45 6.59
N LYS A 665 27.91 23.35 7.03
CA LYS A 665 29.22 22.92 6.56
C LYS A 665 29.43 21.41 6.74
N THR A 666 29.94 20.75 5.70
CA THR A 666 30.45 19.36 5.75
C THR A 666 31.98 19.31 5.93
N TYR A 667 32.55 18.12 6.15
CA TYR A 667 34.02 17.94 6.23
C TYR A 667 34.78 18.50 5.02
N GLN A 668 34.22 18.31 3.83
CA GLN A 668 34.90 18.54 2.56
C GLN A 668 34.43 19.82 1.86
N SER A 669 33.58 20.63 2.51
CA SER A 669 33.00 21.83 1.90
C SER A 669 33.37 23.12 2.63
N GLN A 670 33.22 24.23 1.91
CA GLN A 670 33.19 25.58 2.48
C GLN A 670 31.92 25.76 3.32
N THR A 671 31.93 26.78 4.20
CA THR A 671 30.71 27.14 4.93
C THR A 671 29.75 27.86 4.01
N PHE A 672 28.52 27.36 3.91
CA PHE A 672 27.46 28.02 3.16
C PHE A 672 26.45 28.68 4.08
N LYS A 673 26.02 29.89 3.72
CA LYS A 673 24.93 30.62 4.36
C LYS A 673 23.84 30.98 3.37
N LEU A 674 22.59 30.76 3.76
CA LEU A 674 21.40 31.03 2.95
C LEU A 674 20.25 31.56 3.80
N THR A 675 19.41 32.40 3.22
CA THR A 675 18.16 32.87 3.82
C THR A 675 17.03 32.55 2.88
N ILE A 676 15.96 31.97 3.43
CA ILE A 676 14.82 31.46 2.67
C ILE A 676 13.57 32.14 3.20
N SER A 677 12.75 32.62 2.29
CA SER A 677 11.48 33.28 2.61
C SER A 677 10.34 32.52 1.96
N HIS A 678 9.19 32.50 2.63
CA HIS A 678 7.96 31.84 2.16
C HIS A 678 7.53 32.32 0.77
N ASN A 679 7.85 33.58 0.41
CA ASN A 679 7.43 34.23 -0.83
C ASN A 679 8.45 34.11 -1.99
N MET A 680 9.37 33.14 -1.96
CA MET A 680 10.39 32.94 -3.00
C MET A 680 10.14 31.67 -3.84
N PRO A 681 9.17 31.68 -4.78
CA PRO A 681 8.87 30.52 -5.64
C PRO A 681 9.99 30.24 -6.67
N TYR A 682 10.88 31.20 -6.91
CA TYR A 682 11.92 31.14 -7.95
C TYR A 682 13.29 30.65 -7.45
N GLY A 683 13.38 30.18 -6.19
CA GLY A 683 14.58 29.63 -5.58
C GLY A 683 15.21 30.53 -4.52
N PHE A 684 16.27 30.03 -3.87
CA PHE A 684 17.05 30.75 -2.87
C PHE A 684 18.52 30.79 -3.29
N TYR A 685 19.26 31.78 -2.80
CA TYR A 685 20.70 31.92 -3.02
C TYR A 685 21.46 31.56 -1.74
N PHE A 686 22.60 30.90 -1.91
CA PHE A 686 23.58 30.68 -0.85
C PHE A 686 24.91 31.36 -1.22
N HIS A 687 25.69 31.75 -0.23
CA HIS A 687 27.03 32.31 -0.39
C HIS A 687 28.00 31.67 0.60
N GLU A 688 29.29 31.75 0.28
CA GLU A 688 30.36 31.29 1.16
C GLU A 688 30.63 32.32 2.26
N VAL A 689 30.83 31.87 3.49
CA VAL A 689 31.14 32.70 4.66
C VAL A 689 32.33 32.14 5.43
N ASP A 690 32.75 32.86 6.48
CA ASP A 690 33.85 32.46 7.35
C ASP A 690 33.65 31.04 7.92
N ASN A 691 34.78 30.39 8.19
CA ASN A 691 34.83 28.97 8.51
C ASN A 691 34.11 28.65 9.84
N ARG A 692 32.99 27.91 9.78
CA ARG A 692 32.34 27.34 10.97
C ARG A 692 32.84 25.92 11.30
N GLU A 693 32.44 25.42 12.46
CA GLU A 693 32.52 24.01 12.81
C GLU A 693 31.51 23.18 12.00
N ILE A 694 31.81 21.91 11.73
CA ILE A 694 30.96 21.01 10.92
C ILE A 694 29.57 20.86 11.55
N GLY A 695 28.52 20.87 10.71
CA GLY A 695 27.12 20.75 11.12
C GLY A 695 26.22 21.83 10.50
N THR A 696 25.03 22.02 11.07
CA THR A 696 24.06 23.04 10.64
C THR A 696 23.62 23.95 11.80
N THR A 697 23.25 25.20 11.47
CA THR A 697 22.65 26.15 12.41
C THR A 697 21.50 26.83 11.69
N VAL A 698 20.34 26.85 12.34
CA VAL A 698 19.08 27.37 11.80
C VAL A 698 18.58 28.47 12.73
N TRP A 699 18.30 29.64 12.16
CA TRP A 699 17.70 30.78 12.85
C TRP A 699 16.28 31.01 12.34
N LEU A 700 15.31 30.96 13.24
CA LEU A 700 13.88 31.00 12.99
C LEU A 700 13.24 32.18 13.75
N PRO A 701 13.09 33.36 13.11
CA PRO A 701 12.32 34.48 13.66
C PRO A 701 10.84 34.10 13.79
N ILE A 702 10.36 33.93 15.01
CA ILE A 702 9.00 33.51 15.33
C ILE A 702 8.01 34.61 14.95
N LYS A 703 6.88 34.24 14.34
CA LYS A 703 5.81 35.18 13.97
C LYS A 703 5.21 35.84 15.21
N PRO A 704 4.79 37.11 15.13
CA PRO A 704 4.19 37.83 16.27
C PRO A 704 2.92 37.18 16.84
N GLU A 705 2.25 36.34 16.06
CA GLU A 705 1.02 35.62 16.44
C GLU A 705 1.29 34.40 17.32
N ILE A 706 2.52 33.90 17.33
CA ILE A 706 2.92 32.66 18.02
C ILE A 706 3.62 33.03 19.32
N TYR A 707 3.15 32.46 20.42
CA TYR A 707 3.70 32.72 21.75
C TYR A 707 4.39 31.48 22.32
N ILE A 708 5.73 31.50 22.33
CA ILE A 708 6.57 30.44 22.90
C ILE A 708 7.43 31.05 24.00
N THR A 709 7.49 30.38 25.15
CA THR A 709 8.36 30.76 26.28
C THR A 709 9.49 29.74 26.43
N ILE A 710 10.58 30.11 27.09
CA ILE A 710 11.69 29.18 27.40
C ILE A 710 11.16 27.93 28.13
N ASN A 711 10.24 28.10 29.08
CA ASN A 711 9.67 27.00 29.84
C ASN A 711 8.79 26.09 28.96
N SER A 712 7.91 26.67 28.14
CA SER A 712 7.04 25.87 27.27
C SER A 712 7.82 25.16 26.17
N LEU A 713 8.89 25.76 25.66
CA LEU A 713 9.82 25.15 24.73
C LEU A 713 10.57 23.97 25.36
N SER A 714 11.13 24.17 26.56
CA SER A 714 11.82 23.11 27.29
C SER A 714 10.89 21.94 27.59
N GLU A 715 9.68 22.22 28.09
CA GLU A 715 8.66 21.20 28.36
C GLU A 715 8.27 20.43 27.09
N TYR A 716 8.08 21.13 25.98
CA TYR A 716 7.76 20.51 24.70
C TYR A 716 8.86 19.56 24.22
N ILE A 717 10.11 20.03 24.20
CA ILE A 717 11.25 19.26 23.71
C ILE A 717 11.52 18.07 24.65
N ASN A 718 11.47 18.27 25.96
CA ASN A 718 11.62 17.18 26.94
C ASN A 718 10.53 16.11 26.78
N ARG A 719 9.28 16.52 26.53
CA ARG A 719 8.19 15.58 26.27
C ARG A 719 8.34 14.83 24.95
N THR A 720 8.81 15.52 23.90
CA THR A 720 8.81 15.00 22.53
C THR A 720 10.05 14.19 22.20
N PHE A 721 11.21 14.56 22.75
CA PHE A 721 12.53 14.00 22.46
C PHE A 721 13.17 13.34 23.67
N LYS A 722 12.38 12.96 24.68
CA LYS A 722 12.83 12.37 25.95
C LYS A 722 13.89 11.28 25.79
N TYR A 723 13.69 10.42 24.79
CA TYR A 723 14.53 9.25 24.52
C TYR A 723 15.41 9.46 23.29
N SER A 724 15.68 10.71 22.92
CA SER A 724 16.55 11.06 21.81
C SER A 724 17.88 10.29 21.94
N PRO A 725 18.35 9.66 20.85
CA PRO A 725 19.67 9.02 20.85
C PRO A 725 20.82 10.04 20.95
N ILE A 726 20.51 11.33 20.80
CA ILE A 726 21.47 12.43 20.77
C ILE A 726 21.19 13.40 21.90
N ARG A 727 22.25 13.93 22.50
CA ARG A 727 22.21 14.95 23.55
C ARG A 727 21.61 16.26 23.03
N ILE A 728 20.56 16.75 23.69
CA ILE A 728 19.95 18.06 23.39
C ILE A 728 20.16 19.00 24.58
N LYS A 729 20.92 20.07 24.38
CA LYS A 729 21.18 21.12 25.37
C LYS A 729 20.29 22.33 25.14
N PHE A 730 19.79 22.91 26.22
CA PHE A 730 19.08 24.19 26.19
C PHE A 730 20.05 25.29 26.58
N SER A 731 20.34 26.27 25.72
CA SER A 731 21.26 27.36 26.07
C SER A 731 20.70 28.26 27.18
N ASN A 732 19.39 28.47 27.20
CA ASN A 732 18.74 29.39 28.12
C ASN A 732 18.55 28.80 29.53
N THR A 733 18.60 27.47 29.67
CA THR A 733 18.50 26.77 30.95
C THR A 733 19.76 25.93 31.19
N LYS A 734 19.90 25.29 32.36
CA LYS A 734 20.96 24.27 32.56
C LYS A 734 20.46 22.86 32.21
N GLU A 735 19.30 22.76 31.57
CA GLU A 735 18.67 21.50 31.26
C GLU A 735 19.37 20.86 30.07
N THR A 736 19.44 19.53 30.09
CA THR A 736 19.99 18.73 29.01
C THR A 736 19.18 17.46 28.96
N ILE A 737 18.72 17.09 27.77
CA ILE A 737 18.15 15.78 27.53
C ILE A 737 19.31 14.85 27.18
N GLU A 738 19.59 13.93 28.08
CA GLU A 738 20.52 12.83 27.88
C GLU A 738 19.74 11.53 27.72
N PHE A 739 20.35 10.51 27.11
CA PHE A 739 19.74 9.21 26.99
C PHE A 739 19.45 8.64 28.40
N THR A 740 18.17 8.52 28.74
CA THR A 740 17.74 7.88 29.99
C THR A 740 17.31 6.45 29.71
N GLU A 741 17.80 5.51 30.52
CA GLU A 741 17.25 4.15 30.57
C GLU A 741 15.74 4.21 30.85
N PHE A 742 14.99 3.25 30.30
CA PHE A 742 13.55 3.11 30.54
C PHE A 742 13.31 2.64 31.98
N SER A 743 13.38 3.58 32.92
CA SER A 743 13.07 3.38 34.32
C SER A 743 12.22 4.56 34.77
N LEU A 744 10.94 4.29 34.97
CA LEU A 744 9.96 5.33 35.29
C LEU A 744 9.52 5.14 36.74
N SER A 745 9.77 6.14 37.58
CA SER A 745 9.19 6.17 38.92
C SER A 745 7.67 6.31 38.81
N LYS A 746 6.97 5.83 39.83
CA LYS A 746 5.52 5.98 39.95
C LYS A 746 5.11 7.45 39.84
N GLU A 747 5.85 8.36 40.46
CA GLU A 747 5.60 9.80 40.44
C GLU A 747 5.70 10.37 39.02
N SER A 748 6.74 9.99 38.27
CA SER A 748 6.93 10.45 36.89
C SER A 748 5.79 10.00 35.98
N ILE A 749 5.27 8.79 36.17
CA ILE A 749 4.13 8.28 35.38
C ILE A 749 2.82 8.94 35.76
N ILE A 750 2.59 9.23 37.03
CA ILE A 750 1.40 9.98 37.45
C ILE A 750 1.40 11.35 36.77
N GLU A 751 2.52 12.06 36.79
CA GLU A 751 2.63 13.38 36.15
C GLU A 751 2.50 13.30 34.63
N SER A 752 3.14 12.32 34.00
CA SER A 752 3.29 12.27 32.55
C SER A 752 2.13 11.56 31.83
N CYS A 753 1.46 10.62 32.49
CA CYS A 753 0.53 9.67 31.89
C CYS A 753 -0.84 9.60 32.58
N VAL A 754 -1.10 10.38 33.63
CA VAL A 754 -2.42 10.50 34.28
C VAL A 754 -2.95 11.93 34.15
N LYS A 755 -4.25 12.09 33.86
CA LYS A 755 -4.87 13.42 33.76
C LYS A 755 -4.83 14.16 35.09
N LEU A 756 -4.46 15.45 35.04
CA LEU A 756 -4.37 16.38 36.19
C LEU A 756 -5.39 16.19 37.32
N PRO A 757 -6.72 16.14 37.07
CA PRO A 757 -7.71 16.02 38.16
C PRO A 757 -7.60 14.71 38.98
N TYR A 758 -6.90 13.69 38.48
CA TYR A 758 -6.79 12.39 39.14
C TYR A 758 -5.39 12.09 39.67
N GLN A 759 -4.38 12.95 39.45
CA GLN A 759 -2.99 12.65 39.81
C GLN A 759 -2.79 12.39 41.31
N GLU A 760 -3.43 13.17 42.19
CA GLU A 760 -3.36 12.95 43.64
C GLU A 760 -3.99 11.63 44.08
N GLU A 761 -5.06 11.18 43.40
CA GLU A 761 -5.71 9.90 43.70
C GLU A 761 -4.76 8.73 43.43
N PHE A 762 -4.03 8.77 42.31
CA PHE A 762 -3.13 7.70 41.88
C PHE A 762 -1.89 7.56 42.76
N LYS A 763 -1.53 8.57 43.56
CA LYS A 763 -0.45 8.45 44.56
C LYS A 763 -0.75 7.39 45.61
N ALA A 764 -2.03 7.13 45.91
CA ALA A 764 -2.43 6.09 46.85
C ALA A 764 -2.47 4.67 46.25
N TYR A 765 -2.31 4.51 44.94
CA TYR A 765 -2.46 3.23 44.26
C TYR A 765 -1.12 2.47 44.24
N ILE A 766 -1.17 1.14 44.22
CA ILE A 766 0.03 0.34 43.97
C ILE A 766 0.36 0.45 42.49
N TYR A 767 1.60 0.74 42.14
CA TYR A 767 2.04 0.77 40.75
C TYR A 767 2.99 -0.41 40.53
N ILE A 768 2.55 -1.36 39.70
CA ILE A 768 3.37 -2.51 39.29
C ILE A 768 3.77 -2.26 37.85
N ASN A 769 5.08 -2.30 37.58
CA ASN A 769 5.60 -2.11 36.24
C ASN A 769 6.68 -3.14 35.93
N ILE A 770 6.90 -3.32 34.64
CA ILE A 770 8.05 -4.04 34.12
C ILE A 770 8.86 -3.11 33.21
N CYS A 771 10.12 -3.46 33.02
CA CYS A 771 10.94 -2.92 31.95
C CYS A 771 11.35 -4.09 31.06
N LEU A 772 11.09 -3.97 29.78
CA LEU A 772 11.33 -5.05 28.82
C LEU A 772 12.06 -4.49 27.60
N GLU A 773 12.99 -5.28 27.10
CA GLU A 773 13.70 -5.05 25.85
C GLU A 773 13.47 -6.26 24.94
N THR A 774 12.75 -6.04 23.84
CA THR A 774 12.52 -7.03 22.79
C THR A 774 13.37 -6.72 21.56
N GLU A 775 13.27 -7.56 20.52
CA GLU A 775 13.87 -7.27 19.21
C GLU A 775 13.32 -5.97 18.61
N HIS A 776 12.02 -5.73 18.78
CA HIS A 776 11.31 -4.64 18.10
C HIS A 776 11.21 -3.36 18.91
N ALA A 777 11.22 -3.44 20.25
CA ALA A 777 11.00 -2.29 21.11
C ALA A 777 11.73 -2.42 22.46
N VAL A 778 11.90 -1.29 23.14
CA VAL A 778 12.35 -1.21 24.52
C VAL A 778 11.44 -0.25 25.27
N GLY A 779 11.08 -0.56 26.51
CA GLY A 779 10.13 0.28 27.22
C GLY A 779 9.83 -0.17 28.64
N SER A 780 9.00 0.63 29.30
CA SER A 780 8.34 0.24 30.54
C SER A 780 6.84 0.38 30.40
N ILE A 781 6.13 -0.68 30.79
CA ILE A 781 4.67 -0.70 30.89
C ILE A 781 4.32 -1.01 32.34
N GLY A 782 3.23 -0.45 32.82
CA GLY A 782 2.74 -0.73 34.16
C GLY A 782 1.27 -0.46 34.36
N LEU A 783 0.85 -0.91 35.54
CA LEU A 783 -0.52 -0.99 35.99
C LEU A 783 -0.65 -0.33 37.36
N PHE A 784 -1.59 0.61 37.46
CA PHE A 784 -2.05 1.11 38.74
C PHE A 784 -3.16 0.21 39.29
N ILE A 785 -2.93 -0.36 40.46
CA ILE A 785 -3.86 -1.20 41.20
C ILE A 785 -4.35 -0.41 42.43
N PRO A 786 -5.65 -0.11 42.54
CA PRO A 786 -6.17 0.59 43.71
C PRO A 786 -6.13 -0.33 44.94
N PRO A 787 -6.06 0.23 46.17
CA PRO A 787 -6.07 -0.55 47.41
C PRO A 787 -7.35 -1.39 47.62
N ASN A 788 -8.46 -1.03 46.96
CA ASN A 788 -9.71 -1.76 46.98
C ASN A 788 -10.32 -1.79 45.57
N PHE A 789 -10.27 -2.93 44.89
CA PHE A 789 -10.74 -3.11 43.50
C PHE A 789 -12.07 -3.88 43.41
N SER A 790 -12.86 -3.90 44.49
CA SER A 790 -14.14 -4.64 44.57
C SER A 790 -15.26 -4.13 43.66
N ASP A 791 -15.14 -2.91 43.11
CA ASP A 791 -16.09 -2.33 42.15
C ASP A 791 -15.36 -1.83 40.88
N PRO A 792 -15.31 -2.61 39.79
CA PRO A 792 -14.64 -2.24 38.55
C PRO A 792 -15.15 -0.95 37.89
N GLU A 793 -16.43 -0.58 38.07
CA GLU A 793 -17.02 0.60 37.42
C GLU A 793 -16.55 1.93 38.04
N SER A 794 -16.34 1.95 39.36
CA SER A 794 -15.79 3.09 40.08
C SER A 794 -14.32 3.41 39.70
N PHE A 795 -13.63 2.46 39.06
CA PHE A 795 -12.21 2.53 38.69
C PHE A 795 -11.97 2.51 37.18
N ASN A 796 -12.79 3.19 36.39
CA ASN A 796 -12.58 3.34 34.95
C ASN A 796 -11.31 4.15 34.63
N LEU A 797 -10.18 3.46 34.44
CA LEU A 797 -8.87 4.06 34.16
C LEU A 797 -8.85 4.81 32.83
N ARG A 798 -9.68 4.40 31.85
CA ARG A 798 -9.85 5.11 30.57
C ARG A 798 -10.42 6.52 30.78
N LYS A 799 -11.42 6.67 31.66
CA LYS A 799 -11.98 7.98 32.04
C LYS A 799 -10.96 8.83 32.82
N LYS A 800 -10.24 8.19 33.75
CA LYS A 800 -9.19 8.82 34.57
C LYS A 800 -7.91 9.16 33.79
N GLY A 801 -7.79 8.62 32.57
CA GLY A 801 -6.88 9.09 31.54
C GLY A 801 -5.45 8.58 31.66
N THR A 802 -5.28 7.32 32.05
CA THR A 802 -3.99 6.62 31.90
C THR A 802 -3.61 6.47 30.43
N SER A 803 -2.33 6.67 30.10
CA SER A 803 -1.83 6.49 28.74
C SER A 803 -0.46 5.81 28.66
N LEU A 804 -0.31 4.95 27.66
CA LEU A 804 0.95 4.38 27.21
C LEU A 804 1.48 5.24 26.06
N LYS A 805 2.61 5.92 26.24
CA LYS A 805 3.20 6.73 25.18
C LYS A 805 4.09 5.89 24.30
N ILE A 806 3.99 6.09 23.00
CA ILE A 806 4.79 5.40 22.00
C ILE A 806 5.73 6.39 21.34
N PHE A 807 7.00 6.05 21.41
CA PHE A 807 8.12 6.73 20.80
C PHE A 807 8.64 5.86 19.66
N GLN A 808 9.15 6.50 18.62
CA GLN A 808 9.89 5.82 17.56
C GLN A 808 11.25 6.52 17.46
N ARG A 809 12.32 5.76 17.68
CA ARG A 809 13.70 6.29 17.65
C ARG A 809 13.88 7.52 18.54
N GLY A 810 13.27 7.49 19.71
CA GLY A 810 13.41 8.56 20.70
C GLY A 810 12.43 9.72 20.56
N VAL A 811 11.63 9.74 19.50
CA VAL A 811 10.65 10.81 19.24
C VAL A 811 9.24 10.32 19.55
N TYR A 812 8.50 11.08 20.35
CA TYR A 812 7.09 10.85 20.62
C TYR A 812 6.28 10.85 19.31
N VAL A 813 5.42 9.84 19.14
CA VAL A 813 4.53 9.70 17.99
C VAL A 813 3.08 9.74 18.45
N ASN A 814 2.67 8.75 19.24
CA ASN A 814 1.28 8.56 19.62
C ASN A 814 1.15 8.08 21.08
N LYS A 815 -0.08 7.94 21.57
CA LYS A 815 -0.41 7.30 22.84
C LYS A 815 -1.55 6.32 22.66
N MET A 816 -1.50 5.25 23.46
CA MET A 816 -2.60 4.32 23.62
C MET A 816 -3.24 4.53 24.99
N THR A 817 -4.54 4.38 25.06
CA THR A 817 -5.26 4.28 26.33
C THR A 817 -5.03 2.88 26.92
N HIS A 818 -5.37 2.70 28.21
CA HIS A 818 -5.33 1.44 28.97
C HIS A 818 -4.11 1.37 29.88
N PHE A 819 -2.91 1.15 29.38
CA PHE A 819 -1.71 1.03 30.21
C PHE A 819 -1.09 2.38 30.56
N SER A 820 -0.20 2.39 31.55
CA SER A 820 0.64 3.54 31.87
C SER A 820 2.09 3.17 31.62
N GLY A 821 2.81 3.99 30.88
CA GLY A 821 4.20 3.69 30.55
C GLY A 821 4.66 4.38 29.28
N GLU A 822 5.87 4.03 28.86
CA GLU A 822 6.51 4.58 27.68
C GLU A 822 7.27 3.46 26.95
N ILE A 823 6.98 3.29 25.66
CA ILE A 823 7.63 2.30 24.78
C ILE A 823 8.32 3.05 23.64
N ASN A 824 9.55 2.67 23.33
CA ASN A 824 10.30 3.16 22.20
C ASN A 824 10.59 2.04 21.20
N LEU A 825 10.11 2.23 19.98
CA LEU A 825 10.33 1.31 18.87
C LEU A 825 11.78 1.41 18.37
N LYS A 826 12.44 0.26 18.27
CA LYS A 826 13.78 0.11 17.68
C LYS A 826 13.68 0.07 16.16
N THR A 827 12.70 -0.68 15.65
CA THR A 827 12.40 -0.76 14.21
C THR A 827 11.40 0.33 13.84
N PRO A 828 11.69 1.17 12.82
CA PRO A 828 10.76 2.21 12.41
C PRO A 828 9.55 1.61 11.68
N LEU A 829 8.36 2.02 12.08
CA LEU A 829 7.12 1.76 11.36
C LEU A 829 6.72 2.99 10.51
N PRO A 830 6.04 2.77 9.37
CA PRO A 830 5.52 3.86 8.56
C PRO A 830 4.58 4.77 9.37
N LEU A 831 4.83 6.07 9.28
CA LEU A 831 4.01 7.10 9.91
C LEU A 831 3.12 7.75 8.87
N MET A 832 1.93 8.18 9.29
CA MET A 832 1.11 9.08 8.49
C MET A 832 1.82 10.44 8.32
N VAL A 833 1.37 11.24 7.35
CA VAL A 833 1.96 12.56 7.01
C VAL A 833 1.96 13.53 8.20
N ASP A 834 1.01 13.39 9.13
CA ASP A 834 0.92 14.18 10.37
C ASP A 834 2.00 13.83 11.40
N ARG A 835 2.68 12.69 11.25
CA ARG A 835 3.67 12.10 12.16
C ARG A 835 3.16 11.87 13.59
N GLU A 836 1.85 11.87 13.80
CA GLU A 836 1.21 11.59 15.09
C GLU A 836 0.54 10.21 15.10
N ASN A 837 0.39 9.59 13.93
CA ASN A 837 -0.23 8.28 13.78
C ASN A 837 0.64 7.32 12.96
N PHE A 838 0.55 6.03 13.29
CA PHE A 838 1.15 4.94 12.51
C PHE A 838 0.19 4.53 11.40
N GLU A 839 0.70 4.17 10.23
CA GLU A 839 -0.11 3.59 9.16
C GLU A 839 -0.56 2.17 9.53
N ASP A 840 0.34 1.39 10.14
CA ASP A 840 0.05 0.05 10.65
C ASP A 840 -0.13 0.07 12.17
N THR A 841 -1.39 0.21 12.60
CA THR A 841 -1.74 0.15 14.02
C THR A 841 -1.71 -1.28 14.58
N GLN A 842 -1.81 -2.31 13.74
CA GLN A 842 -1.92 -3.70 14.21
C GLN A 842 -0.58 -4.19 14.78
N THR A 843 0.53 -3.92 14.09
CA THR A 843 1.87 -4.24 14.60
C THR A 843 2.17 -3.55 15.93
N ILE A 844 1.67 -2.33 16.14
CA ILE A 844 1.78 -1.64 17.44
C ILE A 844 1.07 -2.42 18.56
N TYR A 845 -0.15 -2.90 18.32
CA TYR A 845 -0.88 -3.71 19.31
C TYR A 845 -0.13 -5.01 19.63
N GLU A 846 0.47 -5.66 18.64
CA GLU A 846 1.24 -6.89 18.82
C GLU A 846 2.49 -6.66 19.69
N ILE A 847 3.23 -5.57 19.44
CA ILE A 847 4.36 -5.17 20.30
C ILE A 847 3.90 -4.89 21.72
N VAL A 848 2.75 -4.23 21.92
CA VAL A 848 2.21 -3.96 23.26
C VAL A 848 1.75 -5.25 23.96
N ASP A 849 1.22 -6.22 23.22
CA ASP A 849 0.81 -7.53 23.76
C ASP A 849 1.99 -8.26 24.41
N ASP A 850 3.20 -8.20 23.83
CA ASP A 850 4.41 -8.80 24.41
C ASP A 850 4.74 -8.22 25.79
N PHE A 851 4.68 -6.89 25.90
CA PHE A 851 4.91 -6.17 27.16
C PHE A 851 3.81 -6.48 28.19
N GLU A 852 2.56 -6.56 27.75
CA GLU A 852 1.42 -6.84 28.60
C GLU A 852 1.46 -8.26 29.21
N ILE A 853 1.91 -9.26 28.43
CA ILE A 853 2.09 -10.64 28.91
C ILE A 853 3.13 -10.69 30.06
N GLU A 854 4.29 -10.05 29.88
CA GLU A 854 5.32 -10.02 30.92
C GLU A 854 4.87 -9.21 32.15
N LEU A 855 4.13 -8.11 31.96
CA LEU A 855 3.55 -7.34 33.06
C LEU A 855 2.61 -8.19 33.90
N LEU A 856 1.75 -8.96 33.26
CA LEU A 856 0.84 -9.88 33.95
C LEU A 856 1.59 -10.96 34.73
N LYS A 857 2.72 -11.49 34.21
CA LYS A 857 3.57 -12.43 34.95
C LYS A 857 4.14 -11.79 36.21
N GLU A 858 4.62 -10.55 36.13
CA GLU A 858 5.16 -9.82 37.28
C GLU A 858 4.09 -9.52 38.33
N ILE A 859 2.89 -9.13 37.89
CA ILE A 859 1.73 -8.95 38.77
C ILE A 859 1.38 -10.26 39.51
N LEU A 860 1.52 -11.42 38.85
CA LEU A 860 1.28 -12.72 39.47
C LEU A 860 2.36 -13.08 40.51
N ASN A 861 3.63 -12.84 40.18
CA ASN A 861 4.76 -13.16 41.06
C ASN A 861 4.83 -12.25 42.30
N SER A 862 4.46 -10.97 42.15
CA SER A 862 4.47 -10.00 43.24
C SER A 862 3.37 -10.23 44.30
N GLN A 863 2.42 -11.13 44.05
CA GLN A 863 1.33 -11.51 44.96
C GLN A 863 1.57 -12.88 45.63
N GLU A 864 2.81 -13.18 46.03
CA GLU A 864 3.11 -14.31 46.92
C GLU A 864 2.54 -14.08 48.34
N SER A 865 1.22 -14.24 48.54
CA SER A 865 0.57 -14.69 49.79
C SER A 865 -0.95 -14.44 49.76
N GLU A 866 -1.69 -15.30 49.05
CA GLU A 866 -3.06 -15.80 49.33
C GLU A 866 -3.84 -16.09 48.04
N GLY A 867 -3.64 -17.29 47.49
CA GLY A 867 -4.57 -17.94 46.56
C GLY A 867 -4.48 -17.54 45.08
N PRO A 868 -5.17 -18.29 44.19
CA PRO A 868 -5.30 -17.92 42.79
C PRO A 868 -6.00 -16.56 42.72
N PHE A 869 -5.40 -15.62 41.98
CA PHE A 869 -5.92 -14.30 41.67
C PHE A 869 -7.44 -14.29 41.62
N SER A 870 -8.06 -13.59 42.58
CA SER A 870 -9.51 -13.60 42.77
C SER A 870 -10.25 -13.20 41.50
N ASN A 871 -11.49 -13.68 41.33
CA ASN A 871 -12.41 -13.26 40.26
C ASN A 871 -12.45 -11.73 40.09
N THR A 872 -12.32 -10.99 41.20
CA THR A 872 -12.30 -9.53 41.25
C THR A 872 -11.17 -8.89 40.44
N PHE A 873 -9.97 -9.48 40.37
CA PHE A 873 -8.90 -8.95 39.52
C PHE A 873 -9.13 -9.27 38.05
N THR A 874 -9.58 -10.49 37.72
CA THR A 874 -10.01 -10.84 36.35
C THR A 874 -11.02 -9.79 35.87
N ASP A 875 -11.99 -9.46 36.71
CA ASP A 875 -13.05 -8.52 36.38
C ASP A 875 -12.55 -7.08 36.22
N PHE A 876 -11.70 -6.62 37.15
CA PHE A 876 -11.02 -5.32 37.08
C PHE A 876 -10.17 -5.19 35.82
N TYR A 877 -9.37 -6.22 35.51
CA TYR A 877 -8.46 -6.22 34.37
C TYR A 877 -9.21 -6.19 33.06
N LEU A 878 -10.18 -7.09 32.88
CA LEU A 878 -10.98 -7.15 31.66
C LEU A 878 -11.75 -5.84 31.43
N PHE A 879 -12.34 -5.27 32.47
CA PHE A 879 -13.09 -4.01 32.36
C PHE A 879 -12.21 -2.84 31.88
N ASN A 880 -11.00 -2.71 32.44
CA ASN A 880 -10.15 -1.54 32.17
C ASN A 880 -9.26 -1.72 30.94
N PHE A 881 -8.76 -2.94 30.70
CA PHE A 881 -7.65 -3.21 29.79
C PHE A 881 -8.04 -4.07 28.59
N TYR A 882 -9.13 -4.83 28.65
CA TYR A 882 -9.59 -5.58 27.49
C TYR A 882 -10.16 -4.63 26.42
N GLY A 883 -9.46 -4.50 25.30
CA GLY A 883 -9.86 -3.67 24.16
C GLY A 883 -10.68 -4.43 23.12
N ASN A 884 -11.24 -3.68 22.16
CA ASN A 884 -11.90 -4.27 20.98
C ASN A 884 -10.91 -4.77 19.91
N HIS A 885 -9.59 -4.58 20.07
CA HIS A 885 -8.57 -5.05 19.12
C HIS A 885 -8.42 -6.57 19.14
N LYS A 886 -7.86 -7.15 18.07
CA LYS A 886 -7.68 -8.59 17.94
C LYS A 886 -6.56 -9.02 18.89
N VAL A 887 -6.90 -9.83 19.89
CA VAL A 887 -5.94 -10.36 20.87
C VAL A 887 -5.21 -11.55 20.26
N SER A 888 -3.89 -11.60 20.41
CA SER A 888 -3.09 -12.71 19.90
C SER A 888 -3.50 -14.04 20.55
N ARG A 889 -3.31 -15.15 19.82
CA ARG A 889 -3.59 -16.49 20.34
C ARG A 889 -2.75 -16.78 21.59
N GLU A 890 -1.48 -16.42 21.56
CA GLU A 890 -0.54 -16.60 22.68
C GLU A 890 -1.00 -15.84 23.94
N LYS A 891 -1.47 -14.60 23.78
CA LYS A 891 -2.04 -13.82 24.87
C LYS A 891 -3.32 -14.43 25.43
N LEU A 892 -4.22 -14.93 24.58
CA LEU A 892 -5.42 -15.65 25.03
C LEU A 892 -5.08 -16.94 25.79
N GLU A 893 -4.13 -17.73 25.29
CA GLU A 893 -3.63 -18.92 25.97
C GLU A 893 -3.00 -18.57 27.32
N PHE A 894 -2.18 -17.53 27.39
CA PHE A 894 -1.58 -17.06 28.63
C PHE A 894 -2.64 -16.60 29.64
N MET A 895 -3.56 -15.71 29.23
CA MET A 895 -4.69 -15.25 30.05
C MET A 895 -5.51 -16.43 30.58
N SER A 896 -5.68 -17.48 29.77
CA SER A 896 -6.44 -18.67 30.19
C SER A 896 -5.83 -19.44 31.37
N ASN A 897 -4.51 -19.35 31.51
CA ASN A 897 -3.79 -20.03 32.58
C ASN A 897 -3.80 -19.25 33.91
N ILE A 898 -4.18 -17.97 33.88
CA ILE A 898 -4.04 -17.05 35.02
C ILE A 898 -5.39 -16.54 35.53
N PHE A 899 -6.36 -16.32 34.64
CA PHE A 899 -7.65 -15.77 35.02
C PHE A 899 -8.55 -16.85 35.61
N SER A 900 -9.11 -16.50 36.76
CA SER A 900 -10.07 -17.33 37.47
C SER A 900 -11.48 -16.83 37.22
N ILE A 901 -12.41 -17.77 37.18
CA ILE A 901 -13.84 -17.53 37.02
C ILE A 901 -14.64 -18.34 38.02
N GLN A 902 -15.82 -17.84 38.35
CA GLN A 902 -16.77 -18.54 39.20
C GLN A 902 -17.66 -19.47 38.37
N LEU A 903 -17.49 -20.78 38.57
CA LEU A 903 -18.33 -21.83 37.98
C LEU A 903 -19.26 -22.40 39.05
N PHE A 904 -20.56 -22.30 38.85
CA PHE A 904 -21.53 -23.04 39.64
C PHE A 904 -21.78 -24.40 39.00
N SER A 905 -21.64 -25.50 39.75
CA SER A 905 -21.90 -26.85 39.25
C SER A 905 -22.42 -27.76 40.38
N GLN A 906 -23.39 -28.63 40.08
CA GLN A 906 -23.97 -29.58 41.04
C GLN A 906 -24.43 -28.96 42.39
N GLY A 907 -24.88 -27.71 42.39
CA GLY A 907 -25.32 -27.04 43.61
C GLY A 907 -24.21 -26.38 44.44
N LYS A 908 -22.97 -26.31 43.92
CA LYS A 908 -21.81 -25.70 44.60
C LYS A 908 -21.10 -24.70 43.68
N LEU A 909 -20.53 -23.66 44.27
CA LEU A 909 -19.68 -22.69 43.59
C LEU A 909 -18.22 -23.16 43.62
N PHE A 910 -17.58 -23.17 42.47
CA PHE A 910 -16.17 -23.46 42.26
C PHE A 910 -15.48 -22.22 41.70
N LEU A 911 -14.25 -21.96 42.14
CA LEU A 911 -13.35 -21.03 41.50
C LEU A 911 -12.37 -21.84 40.65
N ILE A 912 -12.43 -21.68 39.33
CA ILE A 912 -11.60 -22.45 38.38
C ILE A 912 -10.83 -21.49 37.49
N LYS A 913 -9.72 -21.96 36.93
CA LYS A 913 -9.02 -21.25 35.86
C LYS A 913 -9.77 -21.38 34.54
N LEU A 914 -9.63 -20.38 33.66
CA LEU A 914 -10.23 -20.41 32.32
C LEU A 914 -9.80 -21.65 31.51
N ASN A 915 -8.55 -22.08 31.58
CA ASN A 915 -8.10 -23.29 30.87
C ASN A 915 -8.73 -24.60 31.39
N GLN A 916 -9.28 -24.61 32.60
CA GLN A 916 -9.98 -25.76 33.18
C GLN A 916 -11.43 -25.84 32.69
N LEU A 917 -11.91 -24.84 31.95
CA LEU A 917 -13.28 -24.74 31.48
C LEU A 917 -13.71 -25.96 30.66
N GLN A 918 -12.83 -26.48 29.80
CA GLN A 918 -13.07 -27.67 28.98
C GLN A 918 -13.23 -28.97 29.79
N SER A 919 -12.84 -28.97 31.08
CA SER A 919 -12.98 -30.13 31.96
C SER A 919 -14.38 -30.26 32.57
N PHE A 920 -15.29 -29.33 32.29
CA PHE A 920 -16.65 -29.30 32.81
C PHE A 920 -17.66 -29.32 31.65
N ASP A 921 -18.76 -30.08 31.82
CA ASP A 921 -19.92 -30.05 30.92
C ASP A 921 -20.73 -28.75 31.14
N ILE A 922 -20.20 -27.64 30.64
CA ILE A 922 -20.77 -26.30 30.86
C ILE A 922 -21.88 -26.04 29.87
N LEU A 923 -23.11 -26.09 30.38
CA LEU A 923 -24.36 -25.93 29.65
C LEU A 923 -24.76 -24.46 29.41
N GLY A 924 -24.06 -23.51 30.05
CA GLY A 924 -24.34 -22.09 29.90
C GLY A 924 -23.39 -21.17 30.67
N ILE A 925 -23.35 -19.90 30.30
CA ILE A 925 -22.54 -18.83 30.87
C ILE A 925 -23.49 -17.67 31.16
N HIS A 926 -23.74 -17.42 32.43
CA HIS A 926 -24.59 -16.35 32.89
C HIS A 926 -23.75 -15.07 33.09
N ILE A 927 -24.08 -13.98 32.39
CA ILE A 927 -23.42 -12.67 32.56
C ILE A 927 -24.39 -11.72 33.25
N ARG A 928 -23.99 -11.20 34.40
CA ARG A 928 -24.81 -10.25 35.18
C ARG A 928 -24.53 -8.83 34.73
N ARG A 929 -25.57 -8.00 34.74
CA ARG A 929 -25.47 -6.57 34.42
C ARG A 929 -25.00 -5.75 35.61
N ASP A 930 -25.33 -6.14 36.85
CA ASP A 930 -24.95 -5.43 38.07
C ASP A 930 -24.77 -6.36 39.28
N THR A 931 -23.95 -5.93 40.24
CA THR A 931 -23.75 -6.52 41.58
C THR A 931 -24.94 -6.28 42.53
N SER A 932 -25.78 -5.29 42.21
CA SER A 932 -26.91 -4.84 43.04
C SER A 932 -28.21 -5.64 42.84
N ASP A 933 -28.35 -6.36 41.72
CA ASP A 933 -29.58 -7.10 41.39
C ASP A 933 -29.69 -8.42 42.19
N SER A 934 -30.86 -8.62 42.79
CA SER A 934 -31.20 -9.68 43.77
C SER A 934 -30.66 -11.08 43.46
N ASN A 935 -30.27 -11.83 44.50
CA ASN A 935 -29.77 -13.23 44.43
C ASN A 935 -30.75 -14.25 43.82
N LEU A 936 -31.99 -13.85 43.49
CA LEU A 936 -33.07 -14.72 43.03
C LEU A 936 -32.74 -15.56 41.78
N PRO A 937 -32.09 -15.04 40.71
CA PRO A 937 -31.81 -15.85 39.52
C PRO A 937 -30.78 -16.95 39.75
N ILE A 938 -29.79 -16.71 40.62
CA ILE A 938 -28.74 -17.69 40.94
C ILE A 938 -29.32 -18.82 41.79
N GLU A 939 -30.18 -18.50 42.77
CA GLU A 939 -30.83 -19.52 43.61
C GLU A 939 -31.77 -20.43 42.81
N GLU A 940 -32.47 -19.89 41.80
CA GLU A 940 -33.34 -20.69 40.90
C GLU A 940 -32.51 -21.50 39.87
N LEU A 941 -31.49 -20.90 39.24
CA LEU A 941 -30.57 -21.63 38.35
C LEU A 941 -29.80 -22.73 39.11
N ALA A 942 -29.46 -22.48 40.38
CA ALA A 942 -28.82 -23.45 41.25
C ALA A 942 -29.69 -24.70 41.49
N LYS A 943 -31.02 -24.55 41.53
CA LYS A 943 -31.97 -25.68 41.69
C LYS A 943 -31.98 -26.60 40.47
N LEU A 944 -31.65 -26.09 39.28
CA LEU A 944 -31.59 -26.89 38.05
C LEU A 944 -30.39 -27.85 38.04
N LYS A 945 -29.40 -27.67 38.93
CA LYS A 945 -28.14 -28.45 39.00
C LYS A 945 -27.32 -28.45 37.70
N ILE A 946 -27.56 -27.47 36.84
CA ILE A 946 -26.88 -27.27 35.57
C ILE A 946 -25.56 -26.50 35.81
N PRO A 947 -24.42 -26.89 35.23
CA PRO A 947 -23.19 -26.14 35.36
C PRO A 947 -23.25 -24.81 34.60
N PHE A 948 -23.03 -23.68 35.27
CA PHE A 948 -23.00 -22.35 34.66
C PHE A 948 -21.90 -21.45 35.21
N ILE A 949 -21.33 -20.58 34.37
CA ILE A 949 -20.35 -19.56 34.79
C ILE A 949 -21.08 -18.27 35.16
N SER A 950 -20.66 -17.56 36.20
CA SER A 950 -21.12 -16.20 36.48
C SER A 950 -20.02 -15.18 36.13
N VAL A 951 -20.32 -14.21 35.26
CA VAL A 951 -19.40 -13.12 34.89
C VAL A 951 -19.98 -11.76 35.26
N ILE A 952 -19.21 -10.91 35.94
CA ILE A 952 -19.54 -9.52 36.31
C ILE A 952 -18.30 -8.66 36.01
N PRO A 953 -18.40 -7.39 35.58
CA PRO A 953 -19.56 -6.71 35.01
C PRO A 953 -19.80 -7.11 33.54
N PHE A 954 -20.95 -6.71 32.98
CA PHE A 954 -21.36 -6.97 31.59
C PHE A 954 -20.28 -6.66 30.53
N VAL A 955 -19.41 -5.67 30.78
CA VAL A 955 -18.31 -5.27 29.87
C VAL A 955 -17.36 -6.45 29.56
N ASN A 956 -17.25 -7.42 30.47
CA ASN A 956 -16.39 -8.59 30.29
C ASN A 956 -16.96 -9.61 29.29
N ALA A 957 -18.23 -9.49 28.90
CA ALA A 957 -18.89 -10.40 27.95
C ALA A 957 -18.15 -10.53 26.61
N SER A 958 -17.56 -9.44 26.12
CA SER A 958 -16.83 -9.43 24.85
C SER A 958 -15.56 -10.29 24.89
N PHE A 959 -14.85 -10.33 26.03
CA PHE A 959 -13.71 -11.22 26.22
C PHE A 959 -14.16 -12.67 26.22
N PHE A 960 -15.15 -13.01 27.04
CA PHE A 960 -15.65 -14.37 27.15
C PHE A 960 -16.20 -14.88 25.82
N LYS A 961 -16.92 -14.04 25.07
CA LYS A 961 -17.37 -14.35 23.70
C LYS A 961 -16.20 -14.80 22.81
N ARG A 962 -15.12 -14.03 22.79
CA ARG A 962 -13.93 -14.32 21.98
C ARG A 962 -13.15 -15.52 22.48
N TYR A 963 -13.02 -15.68 23.80
CA TYR A 963 -12.35 -16.82 24.42
C TYR A 963 -13.10 -18.14 24.15
N LEU A 964 -14.43 -18.14 24.22
CA LEU A 964 -15.25 -19.31 23.88
C LEU A 964 -15.19 -19.65 22.39
N SER A 965 -15.19 -18.64 21.52
CA SER A 965 -14.93 -18.85 20.10
C SER A 965 -13.52 -19.41 19.85
N TYR A 966 -12.51 -19.01 20.62
CA TYR A 966 -11.16 -19.59 20.54
C TYR A 966 -11.13 -21.08 20.95
N LEU A 967 -11.96 -21.46 21.92
CA LEU A 967 -12.08 -22.84 22.37
C LEU A 967 -13.05 -23.70 21.51
N ASP A 968 -13.54 -23.17 20.38
CA ASP A 968 -14.57 -23.79 19.52
C ASP A 968 -15.88 -24.16 20.25
N PHE A 969 -16.24 -23.45 21.32
CA PHE A 969 -17.55 -23.60 21.95
C PHE A 969 -18.63 -22.90 21.12
N GLY A 970 -19.66 -23.65 20.70
CA GLY A 970 -20.89 -23.05 20.21
C GLY A 970 -21.60 -22.29 21.34
N TYR A 971 -22.20 -21.12 21.08
CA TYR A 971 -22.98 -20.40 22.08
C TYR A 971 -24.13 -19.57 21.46
N ARG A 972 -25.12 -19.23 22.28
CA ARG A 972 -26.22 -18.29 21.99
C ARG A 972 -26.30 -17.23 23.08
N ILE A 973 -26.68 -16.00 22.75
CA ILE A 973 -26.84 -14.91 23.74
C ILE A 973 -28.34 -14.65 23.95
N LEU A 974 -28.80 -14.69 25.19
CA LEU A 974 -30.13 -14.32 25.63
C LEU A 974 -30.04 -13.03 26.44
N ASN A 975 -30.74 -11.98 26.03
CA ASN A 975 -30.79 -10.70 26.75
C ASN A 975 -32.07 -10.63 27.60
N LEU A 976 -31.92 -10.52 28.92
CA LEU A 976 -32.99 -10.27 29.89
C LEU A 976 -32.90 -8.80 30.34
N GLU A 977 -34.00 -8.19 30.79
CA GLU A 977 -34.04 -6.76 31.21
C GLU A 977 -32.89 -6.38 32.18
N HIS A 978 -32.45 -7.33 33.02
CA HIS A 978 -31.45 -7.14 34.08
C HIS A 978 -30.18 -8.01 33.94
N CYS A 979 -30.07 -8.91 32.95
CA CYS A 979 -28.94 -9.85 32.79
C CYS A 979 -28.72 -10.24 31.31
N SER A 980 -27.51 -10.63 30.91
CA SER A 980 -27.26 -11.28 29.61
C SER A 980 -26.77 -12.71 29.83
N ILE A 981 -27.53 -13.72 29.41
CA ILE A 981 -27.12 -15.13 29.54
C ILE A 981 -26.50 -15.57 28.20
N ILE A 982 -25.20 -15.87 28.17
CA ILE A 982 -24.55 -16.56 27.06
C ILE A 982 -24.70 -18.08 27.25
N LEU A 983 -25.67 -18.72 26.61
CA LEU A 983 -25.77 -20.18 26.61
C LEU A 983 -24.72 -20.80 25.70
N ALA A 984 -23.61 -21.30 26.25
CA ALA A 984 -22.68 -22.14 25.53
C ALA A 984 -23.31 -23.54 25.29
N SER A 985 -23.48 -23.95 24.03
CA SER A 985 -24.15 -25.17 23.63
C SER A 985 -23.29 -26.40 23.93
N CYS A 986 -23.76 -27.27 24.82
CA CYS A 986 -23.31 -28.66 24.90
C CYS A 986 -23.98 -29.53 23.84
N GLN A 987 -23.28 -30.60 23.45
CA GLN A 987 -23.68 -31.65 22.51
C GLN A 987 -24.81 -32.60 23.00
N HIS A 988 -25.71 -32.18 23.91
CA HIS A 988 -26.68 -33.10 24.56
C HIS A 988 -28.14 -32.60 24.56
N GLU A 989 -29.00 -33.22 23.74
CA GLU A 989 -30.45 -32.95 23.61
C GLU A 989 -31.27 -33.06 24.92
N GLU A 990 -30.83 -33.88 25.88
CA GLU A 990 -31.58 -34.12 27.12
C GLU A 990 -31.73 -32.84 27.98
N TYR A 991 -30.72 -31.98 27.96
CA TYR A 991 -30.67 -30.76 28.79
C TYR A 991 -31.42 -29.57 28.18
N GLU A 992 -31.54 -29.53 26.85
CA GLU A 992 -32.36 -28.54 26.14
C GLU A 992 -33.84 -28.62 26.58
N SER A 993 -34.33 -29.85 26.83
CA SER A 993 -35.69 -30.07 27.33
C SER A 993 -35.92 -29.57 28.76
N LYS A 994 -34.90 -29.65 29.63
CA LYS A 994 -34.97 -29.18 31.03
C LYS A 994 -34.92 -27.65 31.12
N LEU A 995 -34.14 -26.99 30.26
CA LEU A 995 -34.08 -25.52 30.18
C LEU A 995 -35.39 -24.91 29.66
N ARG A 996 -36.04 -25.54 28.67
CA ARG A 996 -37.36 -25.14 28.16
C ARG A 996 -38.47 -25.12 29.22
N GLN A 997 -38.33 -25.90 30.29
CA GLN A 997 -39.32 -25.99 31.38
C GLN A 997 -39.16 -24.88 32.45
N SER A 998 -38.10 -24.06 32.39
CA SER A 998 -37.72 -23.16 33.50
C SER A 998 -38.13 -21.69 33.37
N GLY A 999 -38.90 -21.30 32.34
CA GLY A 999 -39.65 -20.03 32.30
C GLY A 999 -38.84 -18.74 32.49
N ALA A 1000 -38.00 -18.36 31.51
CA ALA A 1000 -37.32 -17.07 31.47
C ALA A 1000 -37.90 -16.15 30.38
N LEU A 1001 -37.87 -14.83 30.63
CA LEU A 1001 -38.44 -13.75 29.79
C LEU A 1001 -38.11 -13.92 28.30
N ILE A 1002 -39.13 -13.75 27.45
CA ILE A 1002 -39.23 -14.20 26.04
C ILE A 1002 -39.70 -15.65 25.97
N ILE A 1003 -41.01 -15.82 25.91
CA ILE A 1003 -41.67 -17.12 25.92
C ILE A 1003 -42.49 -17.23 24.62
N PRO A 1004 -42.30 -18.29 23.82
CA PRO A 1004 -43.23 -18.61 22.74
C PRO A 1004 -44.56 -19.10 23.34
N PHE A 1005 -45.67 -18.42 23.05
CA PHE A 1005 -47.02 -18.91 23.35
C PHE A 1005 -47.63 -19.53 22.09
N GLU A 1006 -48.56 -20.49 22.24
CA GLU A 1006 -49.24 -21.13 21.10
C GLU A 1006 -50.38 -20.27 20.51
N ASP A 1007 -50.83 -19.23 21.21
CA ASP A 1007 -51.83 -18.28 20.69
C ASP A 1007 -51.17 -17.08 19.98
N ASN A 1008 -51.89 -16.47 19.03
CA ASN A 1008 -51.40 -15.36 18.20
C ASN A 1008 -51.45 -14.00 18.92
N THR A 1009 -51.50 -13.97 20.26
CA THR A 1009 -51.55 -12.70 20.99
C THR A 1009 -50.17 -12.05 21.03
N LEU A 1010 -50.09 -10.72 20.94
CA LEU A 1010 -48.85 -9.93 20.98
C LEU A 1010 -48.19 -9.95 22.36
N CYS A 1011 -48.99 -10.09 23.42
CA CYS A 1011 -48.55 -10.05 24.80
C CYS A 1011 -49.47 -10.85 25.73
N THR A 1012 -48.97 -11.27 26.90
CA THR A 1012 -49.78 -11.89 27.97
C THR A 1012 -49.25 -11.56 29.35
N SER A 1013 -50.05 -11.84 30.39
CA SER A 1013 -49.66 -11.73 31.81
C SER A 1013 -49.81 -13.09 32.49
N VAL A 1014 -48.73 -13.63 33.07
CA VAL A 1014 -48.78 -14.91 33.80
C VAL A 1014 -48.72 -14.65 35.32
N PRO A 1015 -49.71 -15.08 36.11
CA PRO A 1015 -49.78 -14.73 37.54
C PRO A 1015 -48.73 -15.36 38.47
N LEU A 1016 -47.84 -16.24 37.97
CA LEU A 1016 -47.04 -17.16 38.78
C LEU A 1016 -45.62 -16.68 39.15
N LEU A 1017 -45.07 -15.65 38.49
CA LEU A 1017 -43.66 -15.20 38.64
C LEU A 1017 -43.55 -13.70 38.96
N GLY A 1018 -44.42 -13.23 39.87
CA GLY A 1018 -44.62 -11.79 40.06
C GLY A 1018 -45.32 -11.19 38.85
N GLU A 1019 -46.04 -10.10 39.04
CA GLU A 1019 -46.83 -9.43 38.00
C GLU A 1019 -45.92 -8.83 36.93
N SER A 1020 -45.41 -9.67 36.03
CA SER A 1020 -44.51 -9.31 34.93
C SER A 1020 -45.23 -9.55 33.61
N GLU A 1021 -45.03 -8.63 32.68
CA GLU A 1021 -45.72 -8.56 31.39
C GLU A 1021 -44.82 -9.18 30.33
N TYR A 1022 -45.37 -10.07 29.49
CA TYR A 1022 -44.60 -10.85 28.53
C TYR A 1022 -45.01 -10.52 27.09
N ILE A 1023 -44.02 -10.39 26.21
CA ILE A 1023 -44.20 -10.20 24.76
C ILE A 1023 -44.05 -11.55 24.06
N ASN A 1024 -44.99 -11.87 23.17
CA ASN A 1024 -45.00 -13.13 22.44
C ASN A 1024 -44.11 -13.04 21.20
N VAL A 1025 -43.02 -13.82 21.16
CA VAL A 1025 -42.12 -13.87 19.99
C VAL A 1025 -42.72 -14.56 18.78
N ASN A 1026 -43.78 -15.34 18.96
CA ASN A 1026 -44.52 -15.93 17.84
C ASN A 1026 -45.52 -14.95 17.23
N HIS A 1027 -45.71 -13.76 17.81
CA HIS A 1027 -46.59 -12.77 17.21
C HIS A 1027 -45.96 -12.24 15.91
N PRO A 1028 -46.71 -12.16 14.78
CA PRO A 1028 -46.15 -11.83 13.47
C PRO A 1028 -45.33 -10.54 13.42
N LEU A 1029 -45.74 -9.50 14.16
CA LEU A 1029 -44.98 -8.25 14.28
C LEU A 1029 -43.64 -8.43 15.01
N ILE A 1030 -43.61 -9.20 16.10
CA ILE A 1030 -42.41 -9.39 16.92
C ILE A 1030 -41.46 -10.35 16.24
N GLU A 1031 -41.98 -11.43 15.65
CA GLU A 1031 -41.23 -12.34 14.78
C GLU A 1031 -40.61 -11.56 13.61
N HIS A 1032 -41.34 -10.59 13.05
CA HIS A 1032 -40.81 -9.73 11.99
C HIS A 1032 -39.71 -8.77 12.48
N ILE A 1033 -39.84 -8.21 13.69
CA ILE A 1033 -38.78 -7.39 14.29
C ILE A 1033 -37.54 -8.25 14.58
N GLU A 1034 -37.71 -9.45 15.13
CA GLU A 1034 -36.62 -10.38 15.47
C GLU A 1034 -35.90 -10.89 14.21
N ASN A 1035 -36.64 -11.26 13.17
CA ASN A 1035 -36.08 -11.64 11.87
C ASN A 1035 -35.36 -10.47 11.16
N ASN A 1036 -35.52 -9.25 11.68
CA ASN A 1036 -34.83 -8.05 11.21
C ASN A 1036 -33.96 -7.39 12.30
N ILE A 1037 -33.52 -8.15 13.31
CA ILE A 1037 -32.78 -7.61 14.47
C ILE A 1037 -31.45 -6.93 14.08
N ASP A 1038 -30.82 -7.36 12.98
CA ASP A 1038 -29.59 -6.73 12.48
C ASP A 1038 -29.83 -5.28 12.01
N ARG A 1039 -31.02 -4.98 11.46
CA ARG A 1039 -31.43 -3.62 11.08
C ARG A 1039 -31.71 -2.77 12.32
N TYR A 1040 -32.28 -3.37 13.36
CA TYR A 1040 -32.44 -2.72 14.66
C TYR A 1040 -31.08 -2.26 15.25
N TYR A 1041 -29.99 -3.06 15.13
CA TYR A 1041 -28.68 -2.64 15.64
C TYR A 1041 -27.90 -1.67 14.74
N SER A 1042 -28.10 -1.74 13.42
CA SER A 1042 -27.37 -0.92 12.45
C SER A 1042 -28.04 0.41 12.10
N GLU A 1043 -29.37 0.50 12.18
CA GLU A 1043 -30.14 1.71 11.82
C GLU A 1043 -30.66 2.43 13.08
N THR A 1044 -29.98 3.51 13.49
CA THR A 1044 -30.28 4.22 14.73
C THR A 1044 -31.73 4.70 14.86
N ASN A 1045 -32.34 5.16 13.76
CA ASN A 1045 -33.71 5.68 13.77
C ASN A 1045 -34.78 4.58 13.81
N LEU A 1046 -34.51 3.41 13.22
CA LEU A 1046 -35.37 2.24 13.31
C LEU A 1046 -35.33 1.67 14.73
N ARG A 1047 -34.13 1.58 15.32
CA ARG A 1047 -33.93 1.19 16.71
C ARG A 1047 -34.81 2.01 17.65
N GLN A 1048 -34.73 3.33 17.54
CA GLN A 1048 -35.55 4.25 18.33
C GLN A 1048 -37.05 4.08 18.10
N ALA A 1049 -37.50 3.81 16.87
CA ALA A 1049 -38.92 3.61 16.58
C ALA A 1049 -39.47 2.30 17.19
N ILE A 1050 -38.67 1.23 17.15
CA ILE A 1050 -39.02 -0.07 17.76
C ILE A 1050 -39.00 0.03 19.28
N ASP A 1051 -37.97 0.63 19.86
CA ASP A 1051 -37.87 0.86 21.30
C ASP A 1051 -39.11 1.64 21.79
N GLN A 1052 -39.48 2.73 21.11
CA GLN A 1052 -40.65 3.54 21.46
C GLN A 1052 -41.98 2.79 21.33
N PHE A 1053 -42.12 1.91 20.33
CA PHE A 1053 -43.31 1.08 20.18
C PHE A 1053 -43.44 0.06 21.31
N LEU A 1054 -42.36 -0.63 21.65
CA LEU A 1054 -42.34 -1.62 22.73
C LEU A 1054 -42.60 -0.94 24.09
N ASP A 1055 -41.98 0.21 24.35
CA ASP A 1055 -42.21 0.99 25.57
C ASP A 1055 -43.68 1.41 25.70
N GLU A 1056 -44.31 1.91 24.62
CA GLU A 1056 -45.70 2.34 24.64
C GLU A 1056 -46.67 1.15 24.76
N LEU A 1057 -46.35 0.00 24.14
CA LEU A 1057 -47.09 -1.25 24.30
C LEU A 1057 -47.10 -1.70 25.76
N MET A 1058 -45.95 -1.68 26.42
CA MET A 1058 -45.83 -2.03 27.84
C MET A 1058 -46.62 -1.04 28.73
N ASN A 1059 -46.61 0.26 28.42
CA ASN A 1059 -47.43 1.24 29.14
C ASN A 1059 -48.93 0.98 29.00
N ILE A 1060 -49.40 0.50 27.84
CA ILE A 1060 -50.80 0.12 27.61
C ILE A 1060 -51.18 -1.10 28.43
N ILE A 1061 -50.30 -2.11 28.50
CA ILE A 1061 -50.52 -3.31 29.31
C ILE A 1061 -50.59 -2.95 30.80
N LYS A 1062 -49.62 -2.15 31.30
CA LYS A 1062 -49.60 -1.65 32.68
C LYS A 1062 -50.84 -0.86 33.05
N SER A 1063 -51.33 -0.02 32.14
CA SER A 1063 -52.53 0.80 32.38
C SER A 1063 -53.84 0.04 32.23
N ALA A 1064 -53.85 -1.14 31.61
CA ALA A 1064 -55.02 -2.02 31.58
C ALA A 1064 -55.18 -2.84 32.88
N TYR A 1065 -54.16 -2.85 33.73
CA TYR A 1065 -54.06 -3.64 34.97
C TYR A 1065 -53.97 -2.73 36.23
N PRO A 1066 -54.54 -3.09 37.40
CA PRO A 1066 -55.35 -4.27 37.65
C PRO A 1066 -56.78 -4.14 37.10
N PRO A 1067 -57.46 -5.27 36.80
CA PRO A 1067 -58.81 -5.27 36.24
C PRO A 1067 -59.85 -4.56 37.12
N SER A 1068 -59.58 -4.35 38.41
CA SER A 1068 -60.56 -3.88 39.39
C SER A 1068 -60.57 -2.36 39.66
N GLN A 1069 -59.62 -1.56 39.15
CA GLN A 1069 -59.46 -0.15 39.55
C GLN A 1069 -59.91 0.90 38.52
N PHE A 1070 -60.20 0.52 37.28
CA PHE A 1070 -60.62 1.48 36.25
C PHE A 1070 -62.15 1.64 36.22
N GLY A 1071 -62.62 2.86 36.48
CA GLY A 1071 -64.03 3.24 36.40
C GLY A 1071 -64.56 3.09 34.98
N ALA A 1072 -65.79 2.59 34.87
CA ALA A 1072 -66.50 2.35 33.60
C ALA A 1072 -66.47 3.61 32.70
N GLY A 1073 -65.61 3.64 31.68
CA GLY A 1073 -65.67 4.66 30.64
C GLY A 1073 -64.41 4.97 29.82
N GLN A 1074 -63.18 4.69 30.29
CA GLN A 1074 -61.97 5.00 29.51
C GLN A 1074 -61.41 3.77 28.80
N ARG A 1075 -61.65 3.68 27.49
CA ARG A 1075 -60.99 2.72 26.60
C ARG A 1075 -59.64 3.28 26.14
N ILE A 1076 -58.62 2.44 26.10
CA ILE A 1076 -57.29 2.75 25.57
C ILE A 1076 -57.33 2.49 24.05
N GLY A 1077 -57.14 3.54 23.26
CA GLY A 1077 -57.23 3.42 21.81
C GLY A 1077 -55.92 2.93 21.18
N LEU A 1078 -56.03 1.98 20.24
CA LEU A 1078 -54.89 1.48 19.46
C LEU A 1078 -54.17 2.59 18.67
N TRP A 1079 -54.83 3.73 18.46
CA TRP A 1079 -54.23 4.93 17.87
C TRP A 1079 -52.96 5.42 18.58
N ARG A 1080 -52.71 5.05 19.84
CA ARG A 1080 -51.46 5.39 20.55
C ARG A 1080 -50.25 4.61 20.02
N LEU A 1081 -50.46 3.37 19.60
CA LEU A 1081 -49.41 2.52 19.02
C LEU A 1081 -49.21 2.80 17.53
N ASN A 1082 -50.28 3.22 16.83
CA ASN A 1082 -50.28 3.38 15.38
C ASN A 1082 -49.17 4.30 14.84
N PRO A 1083 -48.83 5.47 15.42
CA PRO A 1083 -47.75 6.31 14.89
C PRO A 1083 -46.38 5.66 14.96
N PHE A 1084 -46.13 4.83 15.98
CA PHE A 1084 -44.87 4.09 16.11
C PHE A 1084 -44.89 2.87 15.20
N LEU A 1085 -46.02 2.16 15.14
CA LEU A 1085 -46.21 1.03 14.24
C LEU A 1085 -46.15 1.45 12.76
N GLU A 1086 -46.66 2.63 12.39
CA GLU A 1086 -46.55 3.18 11.04
C GLU A 1086 -45.11 3.52 10.67
N LYS A 1087 -44.33 4.05 11.62
CA LYS A 1087 -42.88 4.25 11.40
C LYS A 1087 -42.17 2.91 11.23
N ILE A 1088 -42.45 1.94 12.09
CA ILE A 1088 -41.90 0.58 12.00
C ILE A 1088 -42.26 -0.06 10.65
N ASN A 1089 -43.54 0.02 10.26
CA ASN A 1089 -44.04 -0.40 8.96
C ASN A 1089 -43.35 0.33 7.81
N ALA A 1090 -43.10 1.64 7.92
CA ALA A 1090 -42.40 2.39 6.90
C ALA A 1090 -40.93 1.95 6.75
N TYR A 1091 -40.25 1.65 7.86
CA TYR A 1091 -38.87 1.15 7.84
C TYR A 1091 -38.75 -0.30 7.34
N PHE A 1092 -39.71 -1.15 7.69
CA PHE A 1092 -39.77 -2.54 7.25
C PHE A 1092 -40.47 -2.72 5.89
N GLY A 1093 -41.11 -1.68 5.35
CA GLY A 1093 -41.93 -1.78 4.15
C GLY A 1093 -43.16 -2.68 4.32
N THR A 1094 -43.64 -2.83 5.56
CA THR A 1094 -44.76 -3.69 5.93
C THR A 1094 -46.03 -2.90 6.21
N SER A 1095 -47.13 -3.58 6.49
CA SER A 1095 -48.41 -2.96 6.82
C SER A 1095 -49.09 -3.69 7.98
N PHE A 1096 -48.32 -4.02 9.02
CA PHE A 1096 -48.87 -4.62 10.24
C PHE A 1096 -49.92 -3.69 10.83
N GLN A 1097 -51.10 -4.23 11.11
CA GLN A 1097 -52.16 -3.55 11.83
C GLN A 1097 -52.47 -4.36 13.06
N LEU A 1098 -52.61 -3.67 14.19
CA LEU A 1098 -53.06 -4.29 15.43
C LEU A 1098 -54.59 -4.20 15.51
N SER A 1099 -55.18 -5.29 15.95
CA SER A 1099 -56.60 -5.48 16.20
C SER A 1099 -56.81 -5.87 17.67
N GLU A 1100 -58.07 -5.93 18.10
CA GLU A 1100 -58.39 -6.40 19.46
C GLU A 1100 -57.96 -7.87 19.65
N ASP A 1101 -57.99 -8.69 18.59
CA ASP A 1101 -57.61 -10.12 18.62
C ASP A 1101 -56.11 -10.36 18.86
N ASP A 1102 -55.27 -9.35 18.63
CA ASP A 1102 -53.82 -9.40 18.93
C ASP A 1102 -53.55 -9.23 20.43
N PHE A 1103 -54.57 -9.05 21.27
CA PHE A 1103 -54.44 -8.93 22.72
C PHE A 1103 -55.25 -10.02 23.43
N PRO A 1104 -54.91 -10.39 24.67
CA PRO A 1104 -55.68 -11.35 25.45
C PRO A 1104 -57.14 -10.93 25.63
N SER A 1105 -58.06 -11.89 25.67
CA SER A 1105 -59.52 -11.65 25.72
C SER A 1105 -59.99 -10.76 26.88
N TRP A 1106 -59.26 -10.72 28.00
CA TRP A 1106 -59.55 -9.83 29.12
C TRP A 1106 -59.26 -8.34 28.84
N MET A 1107 -58.45 -8.03 27.82
CA MET A 1107 -58.17 -6.65 27.37
C MET A 1107 -59.17 -6.15 26.31
N HIS A 1108 -59.94 -7.04 25.68
CA HIS A 1108 -60.80 -6.69 24.53
C HIS A 1108 -61.83 -5.60 24.86
N GLU A 1109 -62.46 -5.63 26.03
CA GLU A 1109 -63.44 -4.60 26.44
C GLU A 1109 -62.81 -3.22 26.73
N ARG A 1110 -61.48 -3.18 26.89
CA ARG A 1110 -60.68 -2.01 27.29
C ARG A 1110 -59.91 -1.39 26.13
N ILE A 1111 -59.73 -2.12 25.03
CA ILE A 1111 -59.10 -1.64 23.79
C ILE A 1111 -60.21 -1.13 22.84
N SER A 1112 -59.97 -0.04 22.11
CA SER A 1112 -60.92 0.49 21.11
C SER A 1112 -60.32 0.50 19.72
N SER A 1113 -60.94 -0.23 18.79
CA SER A 1113 -60.59 -0.34 17.37
C SER A 1113 -61.19 0.75 16.44
N ASN A 1114 -62.09 1.62 16.94
CA ASN A 1114 -62.66 2.70 16.12
C ASN A 1114 -61.61 3.78 15.75
N LYS A 1115 -61.33 3.85 14.43
CA LYS A 1115 -60.48 4.77 13.65
C LYS A 1115 -59.86 5.97 14.36
#